data_AF-A0A370TLK4-F1
#
_entry.id   AF-A0A370TLK4-F1
#
_cell.length_a   1.000
_cell.length_b   1.000
_cell.length_c   1.000
_cell.angle_alpha   90.00
_cell.angle_beta   90.00
_cell.angle_gamma   90.00
#
_symmetry.space_group_name_H-M   'P 1'
#
loop_
_entity.id
_entity.type
_entity.pdbx_description
1 polymer ?
#
loop_
_entity_poly.entity_id
_entity_poly.type
_entity_poly.pdbx_seq_one_letter_code
_entity_poly.pdbx_strand_id
1 'polypeptide(L)'
;MAVARPIRVLGLAAIILWVFFLYQVFGPERAQRGPGDTLENMDREPNLDLTGEPEGILHRAEEGYAPGAEGTARINATLLALVRNEEVKGMVQAMQDLERTWNSKFNYPWTFFNDKPFTEEFKRLTKAETKAECRYEVIPKEHWDVPSWINDEIFAESAKILQENDIQYGNMKSYHQMCRWNSGLFYKHPALANTQFYWRVEPKVHFFCDVDYDVFRYMQDNNKTYGFTISLFDAPKSIPTLWPETVKFLAQHPEYMNDNNAMDWLTDSQRRPQHNQEANGYSTCHFWSNFEIADMNLWRSQAYEDYFNHLDRAGGFFYERWGDAPVHSIAVGLFEDSSKVHWFRDIGYQHIPFFNCPNSPKCKGCVTGRLTDGESLLLKEDCRPNWFNFAPQPRDTVGRVIAKLGRSAARHLSPSPSLLYGYWARQVLWGSWYGVVVGWISALKDTSSSMASETFDERIDRAVKDREIPGAIFAAGDAEGKFYSAKAFGHRSLKNPSNPDPLTLDATMWLASFTKLPTTVAVMQFVERGQLSLDDDVTAILPELKGLKILTGFNEGTDKPILVENTKTITLRHLLTHSSGLAYNSMNPLLAKYRLQEGYTPGFFIRDTVPVAHRDPLIAAPGEKWAYGAGLDWAGLIVERLSGMTLEVYENKKIWGPLGVKSMTFHINEAPAILEKFTDMSLRSGGLAAWGSALNPEGKMVYTDDGVWNRDTPGCHGGAGSYGNPVDYQKLLHSLASDDEKVLKKGTVDMMFQDQLTPESKKALNENLAIPMFNQICGGVPPGTVVTFGLGGLIYLTDMPDRRRAGSMNWGGLPNLCWLVDRKAGISAILGSQTIPCGDIKTNILFKAWEQDVYKKAGKADL
;
A
#
# COMPACT_ATOMS: atom_id res chain seq x y z
N MET A 1 -13.01 -69.96 -4.35
CA MET A 1 -12.41 -68.97 -5.28
C MET A 1 -11.99 -67.75 -4.48
N ALA A 2 -10.68 -67.50 -4.36
CA ALA A 2 -10.20 -66.34 -3.63
C ALA A 2 -10.41 -65.08 -4.48
N VAL A 3 -11.32 -64.21 -4.05
CA VAL A 3 -11.57 -62.91 -4.71
C VAL A 3 -10.26 -62.11 -4.73
N ALA A 4 -9.90 -61.61 -5.91
CA ALA A 4 -8.63 -60.92 -6.16
C ALA A 4 -8.48 -59.68 -5.25
N ARG A 5 -7.25 -59.44 -4.76
CA ARG A 5 -6.91 -58.31 -3.87
C ARG A 5 -7.47 -56.94 -4.31
N PRO A 6 -7.47 -56.57 -5.60
CA PRO A 6 -8.00 -55.26 -6.05
C PRO A 6 -9.50 -55.12 -5.78
N ILE A 7 -10.27 -56.21 -5.92
CA ILE A 7 -11.72 -56.23 -5.70
C ILE A 7 -12.04 -56.07 -4.22
N ARG A 8 -11.18 -56.60 -3.33
CA ARG A 8 -11.32 -56.40 -1.88
C ARG A 8 -11.05 -54.96 -1.46
N VAL A 9 -10.06 -54.32 -2.08
CA VAL A 9 -9.73 -52.91 -1.81
C VAL A 9 -10.85 -51.98 -2.31
N LEU A 10 -11.39 -52.24 -3.51
CA LEU A 10 -12.54 -51.51 -4.03
C LEU A 10 -13.80 -51.73 -3.19
N GLY A 11 -14.04 -52.96 -2.72
CA GLY A 11 -15.12 -53.26 -1.79
C GLY A 11 -14.98 -52.51 -0.46
N LEU A 12 -13.76 -52.44 0.09
CA LEU A 12 -13.51 -51.70 1.33
C LEU A 12 -13.72 -50.19 1.15
N ALA A 13 -13.25 -49.62 0.04
CA ALA A 13 -13.43 -48.21 -0.29
C ALA A 13 -14.91 -47.86 -0.47
N ALA A 14 -15.68 -48.72 -1.15
CA ALA A 14 -17.12 -48.55 -1.32
C ALA A 14 -17.86 -48.60 0.03
N ILE A 15 -17.47 -49.50 0.94
CA ILE A 15 -18.04 -49.58 2.29
C ILE A 15 -17.70 -48.33 3.10
N ILE A 16 -16.47 -47.82 3.03
CA ILE A 16 -16.06 -46.59 3.74
C ILE A 16 -16.86 -45.39 3.22
N LEU A 17 -17.00 -45.26 1.90
CA LEU A 17 -17.80 -44.18 1.29
C LEU A 17 -19.28 -44.29 1.66
N TRP A 18 -19.81 -45.51 1.74
CA TRP A 18 -21.21 -45.74 2.12
C TRP A 18 -21.46 -45.46 3.61
N VAL A 19 -20.53 -45.82 4.49
CA VAL A 19 -20.58 -45.47 5.92
C VAL A 19 -20.42 -43.96 6.13
N PHE A 20 -19.55 -43.30 5.37
CA PHE A 20 -19.42 -41.84 5.38
C PHE A 20 -20.72 -41.16 4.90
N PHE A 21 -21.33 -41.67 3.83
CA PHE A 21 -22.62 -41.18 3.33
C PHE A 21 -23.74 -41.37 4.37
N LEU A 22 -23.83 -42.54 5.02
CA LEU A 22 -24.79 -42.76 6.11
C LEU A 22 -24.53 -41.88 7.33
N TYR A 23 -23.26 -41.59 7.65
CA TYR A 23 -22.91 -40.64 8.71
C TYR A 23 -23.34 -39.21 8.37
N GLN A 24 -23.26 -38.79 7.10
CA GLN A 24 -23.74 -37.48 6.65
C GLN A 24 -25.28 -37.39 6.67
N VAL A 25 -25.98 -38.47 6.33
CA VAL A 25 -27.45 -38.49 6.22
C VAL A 25 -28.15 -38.76 7.55
N PHE A 26 -27.57 -39.61 8.40
CA PHE A 26 -28.18 -40.07 9.66
C PHE A 26 -27.34 -39.75 10.90
N GLY A 27 -26.23 -39.03 10.74
CA GLY A 27 -25.50 -38.46 11.86
C GLY A 27 -26.43 -37.55 12.67
N PRO A 28 -26.25 -37.46 14.00
CA PRO A 28 -27.08 -36.58 14.82
C PRO A 28 -27.00 -35.16 14.27
N GLU A 29 -28.15 -34.54 13.99
CA GLU A 29 -28.24 -33.11 13.72
C GLU A 29 -27.43 -32.40 14.78
N ARG A 30 -26.37 -31.69 14.38
CA ARG A 30 -25.70 -30.75 15.27
C ARG A 30 -26.79 -29.79 15.71
N ALA A 31 -27.16 -29.87 16.99
CA ALA A 31 -28.07 -28.95 17.62
C ALA A 31 -27.73 -27.53 17.15
N GLN A 32 -28.68 -26.88 16.48
CA GLN A 32 -28.63 -25.45 16.23
C GLN A 32 -28.40 -24.76 17.57
N ARG A 33 -27.19 -24.23 17.75
CA ARG A 33 -26.89 -23.33 18.87
C ARG A 33 -27.61 -22.01 18.59
N GLY A 34 -28.30 -21.51 19.61
CA GLY A 34 -29.23 -20.37 19.53
C GLY A 34 -28.55 -19.01 19.31
N PRO A 35 -29.35 -17.94 19.22
CA PRO A 35 -28.93 -16.62 18.76
C PRO A 35 -28.07 -15.92 19.81
N GLY A 36 -26.80 -15.67 19.48
CA GLY A 36 -25.85 -15.01 20.38
C GLY A 36 -24.44 -15.59 20.37
N ASP A 37 -24.13 -16.60 19.53
CA ASP A 37 -22.73 -16.96 19.32
C ASP A 37 -21.99 -15.74 18.74
N THR A 38 -20.95 -15.32 19.46
CA THR A 38 -20.05 -14.20 19.17
C THR A 38 -19.74 -14.14 17.68
N LEU A 39 -19.96 -12.97 17.04
CA LEU A 39 -19.21 -12.61 15.84
C LEU A 39 -17.75 -12.96 16.14
N GLU A 40 -17.14 -13.90 15.42
CA GLU A 40 -15.75 -14.35 15.69
C GLU A 40 -14.76 -13.18 15.79
N ASN A 41 -15.15 -11.99 15.32
CA ASN A 41 -14.31 -10.84 15.11
C ASN A 41 -14.93 -9.50 15.59
N MET A 42 -15.85 -9.51 16.55
CA MET A 42 -16.28 -8.31 17.29
C MET A 42 -16.40 -8.67 18.77
N ASP A 43 -15.65 -7.97 19.64
CA ASP A 43 -15.72 -8.20 21.09
C ASP A 43 -17.16 -8.08 21.64
N ARG A 44 -18.01 -7.27 20.98
CA ARG A 44 -19.45 -7.12 21.23
C ARG A 44 -20.17 -6.50 20.03
N GLU A 45 -21.39 -6.94 19.71
CA GLU A 45 -22.30 -6.32 18.72
C GLU A 45 -23.03 -5.10 19.30
N PRO A 46 -22.73 -3.85 18.86
CA PRO A 46 -23.36 -2.65 19.40
C PRO A 46 -24.87 -2.60 19.16
N ASN A 47 -25.38 -3.26 18.11
CA ASN A 47 -26.82 -3.33 17.88
C ASN A 47 -27.57 -4.16 18.93
N LEU A 48 -26.89 -4.94 19.77
CA LEU A 48 -27.51 -5.60 20.93
C LEU A 48 -27.82 -4.60 22.06
N ASP A 49 -27.13 -3.46 22.07
CA ASP A 49 -27.33 -2.43 23.08
C ASP A 49 -28.55 -1.58 22.74
N LEU A 50 -29.28 -1.16 23.77
CA LEU A 50 -30.47 -0.32 23.60
C LEU A 50 -30.09 0.92 22.78
N THR A 51 -30.71 1.05 21.61
CA THR A 51 -30.38 2.06 20.63
C THR A 51 -31.52 3.07 20.55
N GLY A 52 -31.20 4.33 20.83
CA GLY A 52 -32.08 5.48 20.64
C GLY A 52 -31.74 6.29 19.40
N GLU A 53 -32.35 7.46 19.30
CA GLU A 53 -32.05 8.47 18.28
C GLU A 53 -30.65 9.07 18.49
N PRO A 54 -30.01 9.61 17.44
CA PRO A 54 -28.70 10.23 17.58
C PRO A 54 -28.74 11.48 18.46
N GLU A 55 -27.63 11.75 19.14
CA GLU A 55 -27.45 13.00 19.88
C GLU A 55 -27.31 14.19 18.92
N GLY A 56 -27.73 15.37 19.38
CA GLY A 56 -27.65 16.61 18.58
C GLY A 56 -29.02 17.22 18.31
N ILE A 57 -29.09 18.07 17.30
CA ILE A 57 -30.33 18.79 16.93
C ILE A 57 -31.21 17.85 16.10
N LEU A 58 -32.43 17.59 16.57
CA LEU A 58 -33.43 16.76 15.91
C LEU A 58 -34.72 17.55 15.68
N HIS A 59 -35.26 17.49 14.46
CA HIS A 59 -36.53 18.14 14.09
C HIS A 59 -37.63 17.11 13.97
N ARG A 60 -38.77 17.38 14.61
CA ARG A 60 -39.94 16.49 14.58
C ARG A 60 -40.88 16.89 13.45
N ALA A 61 -41.78 15.98 13.10
CA ALA A 61 -42.84 16.29 12.14
C ALA A 61 -43.83 17.31 12.76
N GLU A 62 -43.93 18.46 12.12
CA GLU A 62 -44.83 19.58 12.43
C GLU A 62 -45.66 19.96 11.18
N GLU A 63 -46.59 20.92 11.29
CA GLU A 63 -47.47 21.33 10.17
C GLU A 63 -46.69 21.75 8.91
N GLY A 64 -45.49 22.31 9.06
CA GLY A 64 -44.61 22.71 7.95
C GLY A 64 -44.09 21.57 7.06
N TYR A 65 -44.29 20.30 7.44
CA TYR A 65 -43.98 19.14 6.61
C TYR A 65 -45.17 18.63 5.79
N ALA A 66 -46.33 19.30 5.82
CA ALA A 66 -47.42 18.95 4.91
C ALA A 66 -47.01 19.09 3.43
N PRO A 67 -47.50 18.22 2.52
CA PRO A 67 -47.24 18.36 1.08
C PRO A 67 -47.76 19.71 0.55
N GLY A 68 -46.92 20.47 -0.14
CA GLY A 68 -47.30 21.76 -0.74
C GLY A 68 -47.50 22.92 0.24
N ALA A 69 -47.06 22.80 1.50
CA ALA A 69 -47.16 23.87 2.50
C ALA A 69 -46.36 25.12 2.11
N GLU A 70 -46.98 26.29 2.27
CA GLU A 70 -46.32 27.60 2.16
C GLU A 70 -45.35 27.77 3.35
N GLY A 71 -44.06 28.03 3.09
CA GLY A 71 -43.03 28.06 4.14
C GLY A 71 -42.61 26.68 4.66
N THR A 72 -42.49 25.69 3.76
CA THR A 72 -42.07 24.31 4.07
C THR A 72 -40.87 24.22 5.02
N ALA A 73 -40.95 23.29 6.00
CA ALA A 73 -39.86 23.00 6.93
C ALA A 73 -38.74 22.13 6.33
N ARG A 74 -38.99 21.51 5.16
CA ARG A 74 -38.02 20.69 4.42
C ARG A 74 -36.88 21.54 3.86
N ILE A 75 -35.67 21.01 3.99
CA ILE A 75 -34.50 21.54 3.26
C ILE A 75 -34.45 20.98 1.83
N ASN A 76 -33.52 21.46 1.01
CA ASN A 76 -33.36 20.97 -0.36
C ASN A 76 -32.75 19.56 -0.36
N ALA A 77 -33.62 18.54 -0.25
CA ALA A 77 -33.22 17.14 -0.27
C ALA A 77 -34.24 16.27 -1.03
N THR A 78 -33.81 15.08 -1.46
CA THR A 78 -34.68 14.11 -2.17
C THR A 78 -34.36 12.68 -1.76
N LEU A 79 -35.40 11.84 -1.76
CA LEU A 79 -35.22 10.40 -1.89
C LEU A 79 -34.87 10.11 -3.37
N LEU A 80 -33.82 9.33 -3.61
CA LEU A 80 -33.25 9.10 -4.94
C LEU A 80 -33.22 7.60 -5.23
N ALA A 81 -33.72 7.19 -6.41
CA ALA A 81 -33.68 5.79 -6.83
C ALA A 81 -33.33 5.66 -8.31
N LEU A 82 -32.26 4.94 -8.62
CA LEU A 82 -31.98 4.43 -9.97
C LEU A 82 -32.67 3.08 -10.12
N VAL A 83 -33.66 3.00 -11.01
CA VAL A 83 -34.55 1.83 -11.04
C VAL A 83 -35.16 1.63 -12.42
N ARG A 84 -35.23 0.36 -12.86
CA ARG A 84 -35.83 0.01 -14.14
C ARG A 84 -37.34 -0.21 -14.00
N ASN A 85 -38.05 -0.12 -15.12
CA ASN A 85 -39.50 -0.33 -15.16
C ASN A 85 -39.91 -1.71 -14.63
N GLU A 86 -39.10 -2.73 -14.89
CA GLU A 86 -39.34 -4.12 -14.50
C GLU A 86 -39.21 -4.34 -12.98
N GLU A 87 -38.57 -3.41 -12.26
CA GLU A 87 -38.30 -3.49 -10.82
C GLU A 87 -39.37 -2.77 -9.99
N VAL A 88 -40.41 -2.21 -10.63
CA VAL A 88 -41.47 -1.42 -9.98
C VAL A 88 -42.07 -2.09 -8.74
N LYS A 89 -42.27 -3.41 -8.76
CA LYS A 89 -42.82 -4.14 -7.60
C LYS A 89 -41.89 -4.10 -6.39
N GLY A 90 -40.59 -4.28 -6.63
CA GLY A 90 -39.58 -4.19 -5.57
C GLY A 90 -39.41 -2.76 -5.07
N MET A 91 -39.53 -1.78 -5.96
CA MET A 91 -39.48 -0.36 -5.59
C MET A 91 -40.69 0.04 -4.75
N VAL A 92 -41.90 -0.34 -5.16
CA VAL A 92 -43.14 -0.08 -4.41
C VAL A 92 -43.06 -0.65 -2.99
N GLN A 93 -42.55 -1.87 -2.82
CA GLN A 93 -42.36 -2.45 -1.49
C GLN A 93 -41.36 -1.63 -0.64
N ALA A 94 -40.23 -1.22 -1.21
CA ALA A 94 -39.26 -0.39 -0.50
C ALA A 94 -39.84 0.98 -0.13
N MET A 95 -40.62 1.61 -1.03
CA MET A 95 -41.35 2.85 -0.75
C MET A 95 -42.35 2.66 0.39
N GLN A 96 -43.13 1.59 0.41
CA GLN A 96 -44.08 1.31 1.48
C GLN A 96 -43.40 1.21 2.85
N ASP A 97 -42.25 0.55 2.91
CA ASP A 97 -41.46 0.44 4.14
C ASP A 97 -40.90 1.80 4.57
N LEU A 98 -40.31 2.57 3.66
CA LEU A 98 -39.72 3.87 3.99
C LEU A 98 -40.77 4.96 4.30
N GLU A 99 -41.89 4.96 3.59
CA GLU A 99 -43.02 5.86 3.85
C GLU A 99 -43.63 5.57 5.22
N ARG A 100 -43.85 4.29 5.54
CA ARG A 100 -44.36 3.87 6.86
C ARG A 100 -43.43 4.30 7.99
N THR A 101 -42.14 4.01 7.86
CA THR A 101 -41.16 4.22 8.94
C THR A 101 -40.72 5.67 9.09
N TRP A 102 -40.73 6.45 8.00
CA TRP A 102 -40.16 7.79 7.99
C TRP A 102 -40.94 8.79 7.11
N ASN A 103 -40.98 8.60 5.78
CA ASN A 103 -41.29 9.70 4.87
C ASN A 103 -42.75 10.16 4.89
N SER A 104 -43.70 9.35 5.37
CA SER A 104 -45.11 9.80 5.51
C SER A 104 -45.27 10.96 6.50
N LYS A 105 -44.28 11.14 7.40
CA LYS A 105 -44.18 12.23 8.38
C LYS A 105 -43.57 13.49 7.78
N PHE A 106 -42.52 13.36 6.95
CA PHE A 106 -41.71 14.50 6.48
C PHE A 106 -42.00 14.91 5.01
N ASN A 107 -42.52 13.99 4.21
CA ASN A 107 -42.96 14.17 2.82
C ASN A 107 -41.87 14.79 1.92
N TYR A 108 -40.63 14.31 2.01
CA TYR A 108 -39.56 14.66 1.07
C TYR A 108 -39.86 14.07 -0.32
N PRO A 109 -39.50 14.78 -1.40
CA PRO A 109 -39.78 14.35 -2.77
C PRO A 109 -39.00 13.08 -3.13
N TRP A 110 -39.58 12.29 -4.03
CA TRP A 110 -38.93 11.17 -4.69
C TRP A 110 -38.46 11.58 -6.08
N THR A 111 -37.20 11.28 -6.41
CA THR A 111 -36.65 11.48 -7.75
C THR A 111 -36.15 10.14 -8.28
N PHE A 112 -36.82 9.62 -9.30
CA PHE A 112 -36.51 8.36 -9.95
C PHE A 112 -35.67 8.61 -11.21
N PHE A 113 -34.63 7.79 -11.40
CA PHE A 113 -33.75 7.82 -12.56
C PHE A 113 -33.78 6.49 -13.29
N ASN A 114 -33.68 6.53 -14.61
CA ASN A 114 -33.61 5.34 -15.47
C ASN A 114 -32.90 5.70 -16.78
N ASP A 115 -32.17 4.74 -17.36
CA ASP A 115 -31.57 4.89 -18.70
C ASP A 115 -32.64 4.91 -19.81
N LYS A 116 -33.84 4.44 -19.49
CA LYS A 116 -35.01 4.42 -20.39
C LYS A 116 -36.15 5.26 -19.82
N PRO A 117 -37.07 5.76 -20.68
CA PRO A 117 -38.29 6.40 -20.22
C PRO A 117 -39.11 5.49 -19.29
N PHE A 118 -39.61 6.08 -18.20
CA PHE A 118 -40.54 5.41 -17.28
C PHE A 118 -41.91 5.20 -17.92
N THR A 119 -42.48 4.01 -17.74
CA THR A 119 -43.85 3.71 -18.18
C THR A 119 -44.88 4.43 -17.31
N GLU A 120 -46.07 4.64 -17.86
CA GLU A 120 -47.19 5.20 -17.09
C GLU A 120 -47.62 4.28 -15.94
N GLU A 121 -47.43 2.97 -16.08
CA GLU A 121 -47.63 2.03 -14.98
C GLU A 121 -46.65 2.30 -13.83
N PHE A 122 -45.36 2.49 -14.14
CA PHE A 122 -44.35 2.80 -13.13
C PHE A 122 -44.70 4.08 -12.37
N LYS A 123 -45.02 5.16 -13.10
CA LYS A 123 -45.40 6.44 -12.50
C LYS A 123 -46.65 6.32 -11.62
N ARG A 124 -47.69 5.65 -12.13
CA ARG A 124 -48.95 5.47 -11.40
C ARG A 124 -48.76 4.67 -10.11
N LEU A 125 -48.00 3.58 -10.16
CA LEU A 125 -47.77 2.71 -8.99
C LEU A 125 -46.92 3.43 -7.94
N THR A 126 -45.79 4.02 -8.32
CA THR A 126 -44.92 4.74 -7.37
C THR A 126 -45.61 5.96 -6.77
N LYS A 127 -46.36 6.73 -7.58
CA LYS A 127 -47.11 7.90 -7.07
C LYS A 127 -48.21 7.53 -6.09
N ALA A 128 -48.75 6.31 -6.16
CA ALA A 128 -49.80 5.86 -5.24
C ALA A 128 -49.27 5.59 -3.82
N GLU A 129 -47.97 5.34 -3.67
CA GLU A 129 -47.37 4.97 -2.37
C GLU A 129 -47.00 6.18 -1.50
N THR A 130 -46.99 7.40 -2.06
CA THR A 130 -46.53 8.60 -1.35
C THR A 130 -47.41 9.83 -1.59
N LYS A 131 -47.51 10.68 -0.55
CA LYS A 131 -48.13 12.00 -0.65
C LYS A 131 -47.17 13.05 -1.23
N ALA A 132 -45.86 12.77 -1.22
CA ALA A 132 -44.83 13.68 -1.66
C ALA A 132 -44.82 13.85 -3.20
N GLU A 133 -44.07 14.83 -3.68
CA GLU A 133 -43.80 15.01 -5.10
C GLU A 133 -42.99 13.80 -5.64
N CYS A 134 -43.29 13.35 -6.86
CA CYS A 134 -42.51 12.32 -7.55
C CYS A 134 -42.03 12.90 -8.88
N ARG A 135 -40.72 12.84 -9.12
CA ARG A 135 -40.05 13.26 -10.35
C ARG A 135 -39.50 12.02 -11.06
N TYR A 136 -39.61 12.01 -12.39
CA TYR A 136 -39.27 10.85 -13.22
C TYR A 136 -38.32 11.30 -14.33
N GLU A 137 -37.04 11.04 -14.12
CA GLU A 137 -35.96 11.57 -14.92
C GLU A 137 -35.33 10.48 -15.80
N VAL A 138 -35.02 10.83 -17.03
CA VAL A 138 -34.30 9.94 -17.96
C VAL A 138 -32.86 10.39 -18.03
N ILE A 139 -31.94 9.45 -17.80
CA ILE A 139 -30.51 9.75 -17.80
C ILE A 139 -30.07 10.16 -19.22
N PRO A 140 -29.40 11.32 -19.37
CA PRO A 140 -28.84 11.71 -20.66
C PRO A 140 -27.85 10.66 -21.16
N LYS A 141 -27.82 10.42 -22.47
CA LYS A 141 -26.99 9.36 -23.06
C LYS A 141 -25.51 9.56 -22.75
N GLU A 142 -25.02 10.79 -22.78
CA GLU A 142 -23.66 11.17 -22.42
C GLU A 142 -23.27 10.80 -20.97
N HIS A 143 -24.24 10.64 -20.08
CA HIS A 143 -24.04 10.23 -18.69
C HIS A 143 -24.22 8.72 -18.47
N TRP A 144 -24.74 7.98 -19.45
CA TRP A 144 -24.97 6.53 -19.31
C TRP A 144 -24.14 5.69 -20.27
N ASP A 145 -23.98 6.14 -21.51
CA ASP A 145 -23.25 5.44 -22.55
C ASP A 145 -21.79 5.26 -22.16
N VAL A 146 -21.20 4.19 -22.71
CA VAL A 146 -19.79 3.87 -22.49
C VAL A 146 -18.93 4.94 -23.15
N PRO A 147 -17.98 5.56 -22.41
CA PRO A 147 -17.14 6.60 -22.97
C PRO A 147 -16.33 6.15 -24.18
N SER A 148 -16.03 7.08 -25.09
CA SER A 148 -15.35 6.78 -26.35
C SER A 148 -13.92 6.24 -26.21
N TRP A 149 -13.28 6.43 -25.05
CA TRP A 149 -11.94 5.90 -24.76
C TRP A 149 -11.97 4.45 -24.23
N ILE A 150 -13.15 3.89 -23.98
CA ILE A 150 -13.31 2.49 -23.60
C ILE A 150 -13.36 1.62 -24.86
N ASN A 151 -12.48 0.63 -24.92
CA ASN A 151 -12.44 -0.32 -26.01
C ASN A 151 -13.39 -1.49 -25.72
N ASP A 152 -14.40 -1.67 -26.56
CA ASP A 152 -15.41 -2.72 -26.42
C ASP A 152 -14.83 -4.14 -26.51
N GLU A 153 -13.74 -4.36 -27.25
CA GLU A 153 -13.07 -5.67 -27.35
C GLU A 153 -12.33 -6.01 -26.06
N ILE A 154 -11.62 -5.04 -25.47
CA ILE A 154 -10.95 -5.21 -24.17
C ILE A 154 -12.00 -5.48 -23.08
N PHE A 155 -13.10 -4.73 -23.08
CA PHE A 155 -14.23 -4.99 -22.18
C PHE A 155 -14.78 -6.40 -22.35
N ALA A 156 -14.99 -6.85 -23.59
CA ALA A 156 -15.52 -8.19 -23.84
C ALA A 156 -14.58 -9.30 -23.35
N GLU A 157 -13.26 -9.12 -23.43
CA GLU A 157 -12.29 -10.09 -22.95
C GLU A 157 -12.16 -10.06 -21.42
N SER A 158 -12.09 -8.87 -20.81
CA SER A 158 -12.02 -8.76 -19.36
C SER A 158 -13.29 -9.26 -18.67
N ALA A 159 -14.46 -9.02 -19.27
CA ALA A 159 -15.74 -9.55 -18.81
C ALA A 159 -15.76 -11.09 -18.76
N LYS A 160 -15.11 -11.78 -19.71
CA LYS A 160 -14.96 -13.25 -19.65
C LYS A 160 -14.11 -13.67 -18.47
N ILE A 161 -12.99 -13.00 -18.23
CA ILE A 161 -12.09 -13.29 -17.11
C ILE A 161 -12.82 -13.08 -15.77
N LEU A 162 -13.61 -12.01 -15.65
CA LEU A 162 -14.44 -11.76 -14.47
C LEU A 162 -15.49 -12.86 -14.27
N GLN A 163 -16.12 -13.32 -15.36
CA GLN A 163 -17.07 -14.43 -15.31
C GLN A 163 -16.41 -15.76 -14.93
N GLU A 164 -15.21 -16.06 -15.44
CA GLU A 164 -14.43 -17.25 -15.08
C GLU A 164 -13.98 -17.24 -13.61
N ASN A 165 -13.90 -16.06 -13.00
CA ASN A 165 -13.59 -15.87 -11.58
C ASN A 165 -14.83 -15.77 -10.69
N ASP A 166 -16.01 -16.13 -11.20
CA ASP A 166 -17.30 -16.07 -10.51
C ASP A 166 -17.65 -14.67 -9.95
N ILE A 167 -17.18 -13.61 -10.63
CA ILE A 167 -17.51 -12.23 -10.24
C ILE A 167 -18.93 -11.90 -10.68
N GLN A 168 -19.77 -11.66 -9.69
CA GLN A 168 -21.18 -11.32 -9.90
C GLN A 168 -21.32 -10.10 -10.82
N TYR A 169 -22.14 -10.25 -11.86
CA TYR A 169 -22.42 -9.22 -12.88
C TYR A 169 -21.22 -8.78 -13.73
N GLY A 170 -20.07 -9.47 -13.66
CA GLY A 170 -18.86 -9.08 -14.40
C GLY A 170 -18.97 -9.09 -15.93
N ASN A 171 -20.01 -9.70 -16.50
CA ASN A 171 -20.30 -9.69 -17.93
C ASN A 171 -21.49 -8.81 -18.34
N MET A 172 -22.09 -8.09 -17.38
CA MET A 172 -23.31 -7.33 -17.62
C MET A 172 -22.99 -5.85 -17.83
N LYS A 173 -22.81 -5.42 -19.09
CA LYS A 173 -22.45 -4.04 -19.45
C LYS A 173 -23.29 -2.96 -18.74
N SER A 174 -24.60 -3.17 -18.62
CA SER A 174 -25.50 -2.23 -17.91
C SER A 174 -25.19 -2.09 -16.41
N TYR A 175 -24.62 -3.12 -15.78
CA TYR A 175 -24.17 -3.06 -14.38
C TYR A 175 -22.91 -2.18 -14.24
N HIS A 176 -21.96 -2.29 -15.17
CA HIS A 176 -20.79 -1.41 -15.21
C HIS A 176 -21.20 0.06 -15.44
N GLN A 177 -22.16 0.30 -16.34
CA GLN A 177 -22.74 1.64 -16.55
C GLN A 177 -23.42 2.18 -15.29
N MET A 178 -24.16 1.33 -14.57
CA MET A 178 -24.78 1.68 -13.29
C MET A 178 -23.72 2.08 -12.24
N CYS A 179 -22.67 1.28 -12.07
CA CYS A 179 -21.59 1.60 -11.13
C CYS A 179 -20.89 2.91 -11.48
N ARG A 180 -20.59 3.15 -12.75
CA ARG A 180 -20.03 4.43 -13.23
C ARG A 180 -20.98 5.61 -12.98
N TRP A 181 -22.27 5.44 -13.26
CA TRP A 181 -23.25 6.52 -13.11
C TRP A 181 -23.43 6.95 -11.65
N ASN A 182 -23.56 5.96 -10.75
CA ASN A 182 -23.61 6.21 -9.31
C ASN A 182 -22.30 6.82 -8.82
N SER A 183 -21.14 6.40 -9.34
CA SER A 183 -19.85 6.95 -8.94
C SER A 183 -19.68 8.42 -9.29
N GLY A 184 -20.11 8.89 -10.46
CA GLY A 184 -19.64 10.20 -10.94
C GLY A 184 -20.62 11.10 -11.68
N LEU A 185 -21.86 10.65 -11.90
CA LEU A 185 -22.74 11.29 -12.89
C LEU A 185 -24.14 11.60 -12.36
N PHE A 186 -24.63 10.89 -11.35
CA PHE A 186 -25.96 11.16 -10.80
C PHE A 186 -26.10 12.59 -10.29
N TYR A 187 -25.13 13.07 -9.51
CA TYR A 187 -25.16 14.42 -8.91
C TYR A 187 -25.00 15.57 -9.91
N LYS A 188 -24.64 15.24 -11.17
CA LYS A 188 -24.54 16.14 -12.33
C LYS A 188 -25.85 16.23 -13.10
N HIS A 189 -26.84 15.39 -12.80
CA HIS A 189 -28.12 15.42 -13.50
C HIS A 189 -28.85 16.77 -13.25
N PRO A 190 -29.40 17.43 -14.28
CA PRO A 190 -30.04 18.74 -14.13
C PRO A 190 -31.12 18.80 -13.06
N ALA A 191 -31.92 17.74 -12.93
CA ALA A 191 -32.95 17.59 -11.89
C ALA A 191 -32.43 17.68 -10.45
N LEU A 192 -31.13 17.47 -10.23
CA LEU A 192 -30.48 17.51 -8.92
C LEU A 192 -29.62 18.76 -8.70
N ALA A 193 -29.54 19.67 -9.68
CA ALA A 193 -28.64 20.83 -9.62
C ALA A 193 -28.80 21.68 -8.35
N ASN A 194 -30.02 21.80 -7.84
CA ASN A 194 -30.35 22.58 -6.64
C ASN A 194 -30.58 21.71 -5.37
N THR A 195 -30.34 20.40 -5.46
CA THR A 195 -30.47 19.47 -4.34
C THR A 195 -29.18 19.49 -3.52
N GLN A 196 -29.30 19.67 -2.20
CA GLN A 196 -28.18 19.59 -1.27
C GLN A 196 -27.98 18.15 -0.77
N PHE A 197 -29.01 17.49 -0.25
CA PHE A 197 -28.89 16.12 0.26
C PHE A 197 -29.69 15.13 -0.56
N TYR A 198 -29.21 13.89 -0.63
CA TYR A 198 -30.02 12.77 -1.12
C TYR A 198 -29.98 11.60 -0.16
N TRP A 199 -31.03 10.80 -0.23
CA TRP A 199 -31.06 9.47 0.36
C TRP A 199 -31.27 8.48 -0.77
N ARG A 200 -30.25 7.67 -1.08
CA ARG A 200 -30.34 6.60 -2.07
C ARG A 200 -31.17 5.43 -1.53
N VAL A 201 -32.13 5.00 -2.33
CA VAL A 201 -33.03 3.88 -2.05
C VAL A 201 -33.03 2.95 -3.26
N GLU A 202 -32.79 1.67 -3.03
CA GLU A 202 -32.87 0.62 -4.06
C GLU A 202 -34.17 -0.20 -3.94
N PRO A 203 -34.61 -0.85 -5.04
CA PRO A 203 -35.73 -1.78 -4.97
C PRO A 203 -35.40 -3.01 -4.11
N LYS A 204 -36.42 -3.62 -3.50
CA LYS A 204 -36.30 -4.86 -2.68
C LYS A 204 -35.44 -4.70 -1.42
N VAL A 205 -35.48 -3.53 -0.81
CA VAL A 205 -34.90 -3.26 0.51
C VAL A 205 -36.00 -3.14 1.55
N HIS A 206 -35.66 -3.42 2.81
CA HIS A 206 -36.61 -3.32 3.93
C HIS A 206 -36.16 -2.27 4.95
N PHE A 207 -37.14 -1.53 5.48
CA PHE A 207 -36.97 -0.61 6.60
C PHE A 207 -37.81 -1.08 7.80
N PHE A 208 -37.17 -1.33 8.93
CA PHE A 208 -37.77 -2.01 10.08
C PHE A 208 -38.16 -1.10 11.24
N CYS A 209 -37.55 0.07 11.35
CA CYS A 209 -37.64 0.92 12.54
C CYS A 209 -38.28 2.26 12.22
N ASP A 210 -39.24 2.68 13.04
CA ASP A 210 -39.79 4.04 12.94
C ASP A 210 -38.73 5.09 13.32
N VAL A 211 -38.52 6.07 12.44
CA VAL A 211 -37.58 7.19 12.63
C VAL A 211 -38.37 8.48 12.77
N ASP A 212 -38.31 9.12 13.93
CA ASP A 212 -39.21 10.23 14.28
C ASP A 212 -38.54 11.61 14.25
N TYR A 213 -37.45 11.73 13.47
CA TYR A 213 -36.79 13.00 13.23
C TYR A 213 -36.45 13.16 11.74
N ASP A 214 -36.30 14.41 11.29
CA ASP A 214 -35.87 14.72 9.95
C ASP A 214 -34.37 14.40 9.80
N VAL A 215 -34.07 13.31 9.09
CA VAL A 215 -32.71 12.83 8.88
C VAL A 215 -31.88 13.79 8.03
N PHE A 216 -32.48 14.47 7.04
CA PHE A 216 -31.77 15.44 6.22
C PHE A 216 -31.38 16.68 7.01
N ARG A 217 -32.30 17.19 7.84
CA ARG A 217 -31.98 18.29 8.75
C ARG A 217 -30.99 17.88 9.83
N TYR A 218 -31.05 16.65 10.31
CA TYR A 218 -30.01 16.14 11.22
C TYR A 218 -28.63 16.19 10.55
N MET A 219 -28.51 15.74 9.29
CA MET A 219 -27.25 15.83 8.55
C MET A 219 -26.76 17.28 8.43
N GLN A 220 -27.64 18.21 8.05
CA GLN A 220 -27.32 19.63 7.92
C GLN A 220 -26.91 20.28 9.25
N ASP A 221 -27.77 20.18 10.28
CA ASP A 221 -27.62 20.90 11.53
C ASP A 221 -26.48 20.36 12.40
N ASN A 222 -26.11 19.09 12.22
CA ASN A 222 -25.01 18.44 12.93
C ASN A 222 -23.75 18.29 12.05
N ASN A 223 -23.69 19.02 10.93
CA ASN A 223 -22.55 19.12 10.02
C ASN A 223 -21.99 17.75 9.58
N LYS A 224 -22.89 16.86 9.14
CA LYS A 224 -22.56 15.53 8.61
C LYS A 224 -22.59 15.55 7.10
N THR A 225 -21.63 14.86 6.49
CA THR A 225 -21.47 14.80 5.03
C THR A 225 -22.02 13.50 4.47
N TYR A 226 -21.82 12.38 5.17
CA TYR A 226 -22.14 11.06 4.65
C TYR A 226 -22.69 10.13 5.74
N GLY A 227 -23.68 9.31 5.40
CA GLY A 227 -24.42 8.46 6.30
C GLY A 227 -24.59 7.05 5.75
N PHE A 228 -24.30 6.04 6.57
CA PHE A 228 -24.40 4.62 6.19
C PHE A 228 -25.07 3.78 7.27
N THR A 229 -25.56 2.59 6.91
CA THR A 229 -26.11 1.58 7.84
C THR A 229 -25.22 0.35 7.96
N ILE A 230 -24.67 -0.13 6.84
CA ILE A 230 -23.89 -1.38 6.72
C ILE A 230 -22.51 -1.07 6.11
N SER A 231 -21.46 -1.75 6.59
CA SER A 231 -20.12 -1.71 6.00
C SER A 231 -19.59 -3.12 5.77
N LEU A 232 -19.09 -3.39 4.56
CA LEU A 232 -18.71 -4.72 4.11
C LEU A 232 -17.32 -4.74 3.47
N PHE A 233 -16.72 -5.93 3.40
CA PHE A 233 -15.63 -6.23 2.47
C PHE A 233 -16.20 -6.43 1.04
N ASP A 234 -15.41 -6.10 0.02
CA ASP A 234 -15.75 -6.35 -1.39
C ASP A 234 -14.96 -7.57 -1.92
N ALA A 235 -15.37 -8.08 -3.08
CA ALA A 235 -14.61 -9.08 -3.81
C ALA A 235 -13.35 -8.42 -4.42
N PRO A 236 -12.13 -8.71 -3.91
CA PRO A 236 -10.91 -8.02 -4.32
C PRO A 236 -10.60 -8.17 -5.81
N LYS A 237 -10.93 -9.32 -6.40
CA LYS A 237 -10.81 -9.60 -7.84
C LYS A 237 -11.65 -8.69 -8.74
N SER A 238 -12.64 -7.99 -8.20
CA SER A 238 -13.43 -7.00 -8.95
C SER A 238 -12.76 -5.63 -9.04
N ILE A 239 -11.76 -5.37 -8.19
CA ILE A 239 -11.12 -4.06 -7.99
C ILE A 239 -9.58 -4.14 -7.82
N PRO A 240 -8.84 -5.05 -8.50
CA PRO A 240 -7.41 -5.21 -8.26
C PRO A 240 -6.60 -3.93 -8.54
N THR A 241 -7.00 -3.08 -9.48
CA THR A 241 -6.25 -1.83 -9.79
C THR A 241 -6.89 -0.56 -9.25
N LEU A 242 -8.04 -0.63 -8.58
CA LEU A 242 -8.72 0.55 -8.01
C LEU A 242 -7.82 1.31 -7.04
N TRP A 243 -7.18 0.60 -6.10
CA TRP A 243 -6.28 1.21 -5.14
C TRP A 243 -4.96 1.70 -5.75
N PRO A 244 -4.28 0.93 -6.63
CA PRO A 244 -3.15 1.44 -7.40
C PRO A 244 -3.44 2.76 -8.15
N GLU A 245 -4.58 2.87 -8.84
CA GLU A 245 -4.96 4.12 -9.52
C GLU A 245 -5.30 5.23 -8.51
N THR A 246 -5.91 4.90 -7.37
CA THR A 246 -6.11 5.84 -6.26
C THR A 246 -4.78 6.40 -5.73
N VAL A 247 -3.79 5.54 -5.48
CA VAL A 247 -2.47 5.94 -5.00
C VAL A 247 -1.76 6.81 -6.04
N LYS A 248 -1.89 6.48 -7.33
CA LYS A 248 -1.37 7.29 -8.43
C LYS A 248 -2.03 8.67 -8.49
N PHE A 249 -3.34 8.76 -8.26
CA PHE A 249 -4.07 10.01 -8.14
C PHE A 249 -3.55 10.84 -6.95
N LEU A 250 -3.44 10.23 -5.77
CA LEU A 250 -2.94 10.91 -4.56
C LEU A 250 -1.49 11.40 -4.70
N ALA A 251 -0.65 10.70 -5.47
CA ALA A 251 0.70 11.16 -5.76
C ALA A 251 0.71 12.43 -6.65
N GLN A 252 -0.32 12.61 -7.48
CA GLN A 252 -0.49 13.80 -8.33
C GLN A 252 -1.19 14.95 -7.59
N HIS A 253 -2.05 14.61 -6.61
CA HIS A 253 -2.87 15.55 -5.85
C HIS A 253 -2.78 15.31 -4.34
N PRO A 254 -1.58 15.40 -3.72
CA PRO A 254 -1.43 15.17 -2.28
C PRO A 254 -2.23 16.17 -1.44
N GLU A 255 -2.51 17.36 -1.97
CA GLU A 255 -3.29 18.42 -1.33
C GLU A 255 -4.76 18.08 -1.08
N TYR A 256 -5.31 17.06 -1.74
CA TYR A 256 -6.71 16.65 -1.57
C TYR A 256 -6.94 15.74 -0.37
N MET A 257 -5.88 15.22 0.24
CA MET A 257 -6.00 14.35 1.41
C MET A 257 -6.40 15.14 2.66
N ASN A 258 -7.47 14.71 3.32
CA ASN A 258 -7.92 15.32 4.57
C ASN A 258 -7.00 14.91 5.73
N ASP A 259 -6.68 15.81 6.66
CA ASP A 259 -5.85 15.51 7.83
C ASP A 259 -6.51 14.47 8.78
N ASN A 260 -7.84 14.42 8.80
CA ASN A 260 -8.63 13.49 9.62
C ASN A 260 -9.29 12.40 8.76
N ASN A 261 -8.58 11.92 7.75
CA ASN A 261 -9.00 10.85 6.86
C ASN A 261 -9.09 9.47 7.58
N ALA A 262 -9.66 8.49 6.91
CA ALA A 262 -9.83 7.11 7.36
C ALA A 262 -8.85 6.14 6.66
N MET A 263 -7.60 6.56 6.40
CA MET A 263 -6.59 5.74 5.70
C MET A 263 -6.41 4.37 6.36
N ASP A 264 -6.35 4.29 7.69
CA ASP A 264 -6.17 3.03 8.41
C ASP A 264 -7.32 2.03 8.14
N TRP A 265 -8.55 2.52 7.95
CA TRP A 265 -9.69 1.69 7.54
C TRP A 265 -9.57 1.24 6.09
N LEU A 266 -9.15 2.14 5.19
CA LEU A 266 -8.93 1.85 3.78
C LEU A 266 -7.78 0.87 3.56
N THR A 267 -6.73 0.87 4.39
CA THR A 267 -5.55 0.03 4.20
C THR A 267 -5.43 -1.10 5.21
N ASP A 268 -6.46 -1.39 6.02
CA ASP A 268 -6.40 -2.50 6.97
C ASP A 268 -6.05 -3.81 6.26
N SER A 269 -5.03 -4.48 6.80
CA SER A 269 -4.55 -5.77 6.34
C SER A 269 -4.64 -6.83 7.45
N GLN A 270 -5.09 -6.47 8.66
CA GLN A 270 -5.10 -7.38 9.80
C GLN A 270 -6.27 -8.35 9.72
N ARG A 271 -7.48 -7.87 9.39
CA ARG A 271 -8.71 -8.66 9.50
C ARG A 271 -8.92 -9.62 8.32
N ARG A 272 -8.72 -9.14 7.09
CA ARG A 272 -8.75 -9.95 5.86
C ARG A 272 -7.51 -9.68 5.01
N PRO A 273 -6.33 -10.19 5.42
CA PRO A 273 -5.06 -9.94 4.71
C PRO A 273 -5.11 -10.34 3.23
N GLN A 274 -5.84 -11.41 2.90
CA GLN A 274 -6.01 -11.85 1.50
C GLN A 274 -6.77 -10.82 0.65
N HIS A 275 -7.79 -10.15 1.21
CA HIS A 275 -8.51 -9.09 0.49
C HIS A 275 -7.59 -7.91 0.21
N ASN A 276 -6.86 -7.47 1.24
CA ASN A 276 -5.87 -6.41 1.10
C ASN A 276 -4.82 -6.73 0.05
N GLN A 277 -4.30 -7.97 0.08
CA GLN A 277 -3.32 -8.48 -0.85
C GLN A 277 -3.84 -8.50 -2.30
N GLU A 278 -5.01 -9.10 -2.54
CA GLU A 278 -5.59 -9.25 -3.87
C GLU A 278 -6.08 -7.91 -4.46
N ALA A 279 -6.46 -6.95 -3.61
CA ALA A 279 -6.78 -5.57 -4.00
C ALA A 279 -5.59 -4.60 -3.89
N ASN A 280 -4.36 -5.14 -3.84
CA ASN A 280 -3.10 -4.40 -3.94
C ASN A 280 -2.93 -3.26 -2.93
N GLY A 281 -3.33 -3.48 -1.67
CA GLY A 281 -3.14 -2.55 -0.55
C GLY A 281 -4.43 -1.93 0.01
N TYR A 282 -5.57 -2.15 -0.65
CA TYR A 282 -6.88 -1.71 -0.17
C TYR A 282 -7.59 -2.83 0.58
N SER A 283 -8.09 -2.55 1.78
CA SER A 283 -8.81 -3.49 2.63
C SER A 283 -10.04 -4.09 1.97
N THR A 284 -10.55 -3.48 0.89
CA THR A 284 -11.85 -3.73 0.23
C THR A 284 -13.06 -3.30 1.05
N CYS A 285 -12.83 -2.70 2.23
CA CYS A 285 -13.89 -2.22 3.08
C CYS A 285 -14.59 -1.02 2.49
N HIS A 286 -15.92 -1.09 2.43
CA HIS A 286 -16.74 -0.02 1.88
C HIS A 286 -18.01 0.16 2.71
N PHE A 287 -18.58 1.36 2.64
CA PHE A 287 -19.97 1.61 3.00
C PHE A 287 -20.86 1.03 1.92
N TRP A 288 -21.89 0.30 2.32
CA TRP A 288 -22.71 -0.43 1.37
C TRP A 288 -23.75 0.49 0.71
N SER A 289 -23.39 1.01 -0.46
CA SER A 289 -23.99 2.20 -1.09
C SER A 289 -25.44 2.06 -1.58
N ASN A 290 -26.06 0.87 -1.51
CA ASN A 290 -27.50 0.76 -1.77
C ASN A 290 -28.34 1.56 -0.74
N PHE A 291 -27.77 1.81 0.45
CA PHE A 291 -28.20 2.83 1.40
C PHE A 291 -27.12 3.90 1.52
N GLU A 292 -27.45 5.14 1.20
CA GLU A 292 -26.58 6.30 1.43
C GLU A 292 -27.42 7.52 1.74
N ILE A 293 -27.01 8.31 2.73
CA ILE A 293 -27.52 9.67 2.94
C ILE A 293 -26.33 10.61 2.89
N ALA A 294 -26.26 11.47 1.89
CA ALA A 294 -25.06 12.29 1.72
C ALA A 294 -25.33 13.70 1.17
N ASP A 295 -24.44 14.62 1.52
CA ASP A 295 -24.37 15.97 0.95
C ASP A 295 -23.75 15.89 -0.46
N MET A 296 -24.49 16.38 -1.45
CA MET A 296 -24.08 16.48 -2.85
C MET A 296 -22.81 17.31 -3.02
N ASN A 297 -22.49 18.21 -2.10
CA ASN A 297 -21.28 19.01 -2.13
C ASN A 297 -20.02 18.17 -2.01
N LEU A 298 -20.08 16.99 -1.38
CA LEU A 298 -18.97 16.04 -1.37
C LEU A 298 -18.62 15.62 -2.80
N TRP A 299 -19.64 15.20 -3.56
CA TRP A 299 -19.47 14.72 -4.92
C TRP A 299 -19.17 15.84 -5.92
N ARG A 300 -19.67 17.05 -5.65
CA ARG A 300 -19.38 18.24 -6.46
C ARG A 300 -18.06 18.92 -6.08
N SER A 301 -17.35 18.41 -5.07
CA SER A 301 -16.06 18.96 -4.68
C SER A 301 -15.02 18.73 -5.77
N GLN A 302 -14.07 19.67 -5.91
CA GLN A 302 -13.00 19.55 -6.89
C GLN A 302 -12.19 18.26 -6.69
N ALA A 303 -11.90 17.89 -5.44
CA ALA A 303 -11.18 16.66 -5.10
C ALA A 303 -11.89 15.40 -5.63
N TYR A 304 -13.21 15.31 -5.41
CA TYR A 304 -13.98 14.16 -5.89
C TYR A 304 -14.15 14.15 -7.40
N GLU A 305 -14.41 15.30 -8.02
CA GLU A 305 -14.51 15.43 -9.47
C GLU A 305 -13.22 14.99 -10.17
N ASP A 306 -12.07 15.48 -9.71
CA ASP A 306 -10.77 15.10 -10.27
C ASP A 306 -10.49 13.61 -10.07
N TYR A 307 -10.84 13.07 -8.90
CA TYR A 307 -10.69 11.66 -8.59
C TYR A 307 -11.57 10.76 -9.46
N PHE A 308 -12.87 11.06 -9.58
CA PHE A 308 -13.77 10.32 -10.45
C PHE A 308 -13.28 10.39 -11.91
N ASN A 309 -12.90 11.58 -12.39
CA ASN A 309 -12.41 11.75 -13.75
C ASN A 309 -11.10 10.97 -13.99
N HIS A 310 -10.23 10.86 -12.98
CA HIS A 310 -9.04 10.01 -13.03
C HIS A 310 -9.41 8.53 -13.20
N LEU A 311 -10.32 8.04 -12.36
CA LEU A 311 -10.81 6.65 -12.42
C LEU A 311 -11.54 6.34 -13.72
N ASP A 312 -12.37 7.26 -14.21
CA ASP A 312 -13.12 7.11 -15.45
C ASP A 312 -12.20 6.99 -16.66
N ARG A 313 -11.09 7.75 -16.67
CA ARG A 313 -10.02 7.64 -17.67
C ARG A 313 -9.18 6.36 -17.53
N ALA A 314 -8.99 5.86 -16.32
CA ALA A 314 -8.30 4.58 -16.10
C ALA A 314 -9.11 3.39 -16.67
N GLY A 315 -10.44 3.53 -16.77
CA GLY A 315 -11.32 2.59 -17.45
C GLY A 315 -11.70 1.35 -16.63
N GLY A 316 -11.29 1.28 -15.36
CA GLY A 316 -11.58 0.13 -14.48
C GLY A 316 -13.05 -0.09 -14.15
N PHE A 317 -13.93 0.91 -14.38
CA PHE A 317 -15.38 0.68 -14.38
C PHE A 317 -15.83 -0.36 -15.41
N PHE A 318 -15.09 -0.53 -16.52
CA PHE A 318 -15.42 -1.48 -17.59
C PHE A 318 -14.39 -2.62 -17.66
N TYR A 319 -13.10 -2.32 -17.63
CA TYR A 319 -12.06 -3.35 -17.74
C TYR A 319 -11.94 -4.23 -16.49
N GLU A 320 -12.36 -3.71 -15.34
CA GLU A 320 -12.62 -4.47 -14.12
C GLU A 320 -14.11 -4.33 -13.77
N ARG A 321 -14.49 -4.48 -12.49
CA ARG A 321 -15.87 -4.24 -12.04
C ARG A 321 -15.86 -3.33 -10.81
N TRP A 322 -15.34 -2.12 -10.99
CA TRP A 322 -15.34 -1.11 -9.93
C TRP A 322 -16.76 -0.70 -9.57
N GLY A 323 -17.22 -1.10 -8.38
CA GLY A 323 -18.49 -0.67 -7.83
C GLY A 323 -18.45 0.78 -7.37
N ASP A 324 -19.61 1.45 -7.36
CA ASP A 324 -19.74 2.77 -6.74
C ASP A 324 -19.46 2.74 -5.24
N ALA A 325 -19.83 1.65 -4.55
CA ALA A 325 -19.60 1.50 -3.11
C ALA A 325 -18.12 1.68 -2.70
N PRO A 326 -17.14 0.92 -3.25
CA PRO A 326 -15.73 1.15 -2.93
C PRO A 326 -15.22 2.51 -3.44
N VAL A 327 -15.69 3.03 -4.59
CA VAL A 327 -15.26 4.35 -5.10
C VAL A 327 -15.68 5.48 -4.16
N HIS A 328 -16.96 5.50 -3.74
CA HIS A 328 -17.49 6.44 -2.76
C HIS A 328 -16.76 6.31 -1.43
N SER A 329 -16.53 5.08 -0.97
CA SER A 329 -15.90 4.80 0.31
C SER A 329 -14.46 5.28 0.37
N ILE A 330 -13.68 5.07 -0.69
CA ILE A 330 -12.31 5.58 -0.81
C ILE A 330 -12.34 7.11 -0.78
N ALA A 331 -13.21 7.75 -1.55
CA ALA A 331 -13.30 9.21 -1.55
C ALA A 331 -13.71 9.80 -0.19
N VAL A 332 -14.75 9.25 0.44
CA VAL A 332 -15.17 9.64 1.79
C VAL A 332 -14.03 9.42 2.78
N GLY A 333 -13.33 8.28 2.67
CA GLY A 333 -12.23 7.92 3.55
C GLY A 333 -10.95 8.72 3.31
N LEU A 334 -10.76 9.39 2.17
CA LEU A 334 -9.56 10.16 1.86
C LEU A 334 -9.77 11.67 1.93
N PHE A 335 -10.88 12.18 1.40
CA PHE A 335 -11.08 13.61 1.11
C PHE A 335 -11.97 14.32 2.14
N GLU A 336 -12.77 13.57 2.92
CA GLU A 336 -13.63 14.15 3.95
C GLU A 336 -13.08 13.89 5.37
N ASP A 337 -13.49 14.75 6.30
CA ASP A 337 -13.26 14.56 7.72
C ASP A 337 -14.12 13.39 8.23
N SER A 338 -13.46 12.34 8.72
CA SER A 338 -14.12 11.11 9.20
C SER A 338 -15.16 11.36 10.30
N SER A 339 -15.05 12.46 11.06
CA SER A 339 -16.02 12.83 12.10
C SER A 339 -17.37 13.32 11.56
N LYS A 340 -17.43 13.67 10.28
CA LYS A 340 -18.67 14.02 9.56
C LYS A 340 -19.35 12.81 8.92
N VAL A 341 -18.74 11.64 8.99
CA VAL A 341 -19.34 10.38 8.54
C VAL A 341 -20.15 9.78 9.70
N HIS A 342 -21.43 9.49 9.46
CA HIS A 342 -22.37 9.03 10.47
C HIS A 342 -22.84 7.61 10.22
N TRP A 343 -22.77 6.76 11.25
CA TRP A 343 -23.41 5.45 11.23
C TRP A 343 -24.83 5.58 11.75
N PHE A 344 -25.82 5.48 10.87
CA PHE A 344 -27.25 5.48 11.19
C PHE A 344 -27.67 4.14 11.80
N ARG A 345 -27.18 3.90 13.02
CA ARG A 345 -27.45 2.67 13.77
C ARG A 345 -28.93 2.46 14.02
N ASP A 346 -29.67 3.54 14.25
CA ASP A 346 -31.10 3.59 14.56
C ASP A 346 -32.02 3.28 13.36
N ILE A 347 -31.51 3.35 12.13
CA ILE A 347 -32.27 3.01 10.92
C ILE A 347 -32.13 1.51 10.65
N GLY A 348 -33.15 0.76 11.07
CA GLY A 348 -33.23 -0.67 10.77
C GLY A 348 -33.38 -0.92 9.27
N TYR A 349 -32.42 -1.61 8.67
CA TYR A 349 -32.28 -1.73 7.22
C TYR A 349 -31.88 -3.14 6.79
N GLN A 350 -32.38 -3.59 5.64
CA GLN A 350 -31.90 -4.79 4.97
C GLN A 350 -31.86 -4.58 3.45
N HIS A 351 -30.76 -5.00 2.86
CA HIS A 351 -30.71 -5.42 1.47
C HIS A 351 -30.13 -6.84 1.50
N ILE A 352 -30.70 -7.80 0.77
CA ILE A 352 -30.25 -9.19 0.87
C ILE A 352 -28.75 -9.29 0.52
N PRO A 353 -27.93 -10.03 1.29
CA PRO A 353 -28.29 -10.84 2.47
C PRO A 353 -28.04 -10.15 3.83
N PHE A 354 -27.68 -8.87 3.87
CA PHE A 354 -27.18 -8.20 5.08
C PHE A 354 -28.19 -7.26 5.74
N PHE A 355 -28.00 -7.05 7.04
CA PHE A 355 -28.91 -6.32 7.91
C PHE A 355 -28.16 -5.33 8.81
N ASN A 356 -28.82 -4.21 9.11
CA ASN A 356 -28.60 -3.41 10.30
C ASN A 356 -29.91 -3.46 11.12
N CYS A 357 -29.93 -4.18 12.25
CA CYS A 357 -31.12 -4.31 13.09
C CYS A 357 -30.80 -3.92 14.55
N PRO A 358 -31.11 -2.69 14.98
CA PRO A 358 -30.80 -2.22 16.32
C PRO A 358 -31.78 -2.74 17.37
N ASN A 359 -31.34 -2.80 18.63
CA ASN A 359 -32.19 -3.08 19.78
C ASN A 359 -33.01 -1.84 20.13
N SER A 360 -34.18 -1.67 19.51
CA SER A 360 -35.07 -0.54 19.76
C SER A 360 -36.53 -0.98 19.75
N PRO A 361 -37.37 -0.41 20.64
CA PRO A 361 -38.82 -0.68 20.64
C PRO A 361 -39.51 -0.15 19.37
N LYS A 362 -38.85 0.70 18.59
CA LYS A 362 -39.35 1.22 17.32
C LYS A 362 -39.20 0.23 16.16
N CYS A 363 -38.46 -0.86 16.34
CA CYS A 363 -38.15 -1.82 15.29
C CYS A 363 -39.08 -3.04 15.31
N LYS A 364 -39.54 -3.48 14.13
CA LYS A 364 -40.33 -4.70 13.96
C LYS A 364 -39.91 -5.43 12.68
N GLY A 365 -39.88 -6.76 12.72
CA GLY A 365 -39.65 -7.60 11.55
C GLY A 365 -38.19 -7.91 11.22
N CYS A 366 -37.23 -7.57 12.10
CA CYS A 366 -35.83 -8.00 12.01
C CYS A 366 -35.35 -8.58 13.35
N VAL A 367 -34.24 -9.32 13.33
CA VAL A 367 -33.62 -9.88 14.54
C VAL A 367 -32.47 -9.00 14.99
N THR A 368 -32.56 -8.47 16.21
CA THR A 368 -31.56 -7.59 16.82
C THR A 368 -30.15 -8.14 16.72
N GLY A 369 -29.21 -7.32 16.24
CA GLY A 369 -27.78 -7.68 16.13
C GLY A 369 -27.47 -8.75 15.10
N ARG A 370 -28.46 -9.27 14.36
CA ARG A 370 -28.23 -10.21 13.27
C ARG A 370 -27.73 -9.46 12.05
N LEU A 371 -26.57 -9.86 11.53
CA LEU A 371 -25.98 -9.27 10.32
C LEU A 371 -26.47 -9.94 9.03
N THR A 372 -26.73 -11.25 9.02
CA THR A 372 -27.09 -12.01 7.81
C THR A 372 -27.99 -13.21 8.15
N ASP A 373 -28.87 -13.57 7.22
CA ASP A 373 -29.69 -14.80 7.25
C ASP A 373 -29.10 -15.91 6.35
N GLY A 374 -27.95 -15.66 5.70
CA GLY A 374 -27.28 -16.64 4.85
C GLY A 374 -26.31 -17.55 5.60
N GLU A 375 -25.38 -18.16 4.86
CA GLU A 375 -24.37 -19.05 5.45
C GLU A 375 -23.46 -18.31 6.42
N SER A 376 -22.96 -19.01 7.45
CA SER A 376 -22.10 -18.41 8.49
C SER A 376 -20.83 -17.76 7.96
N LEU A 377 -20.35 -18.18 6.78
CA LEU A 377 -19.22 -17.57 6.07
C LEU A 377 -19.45 -16.09 5.76
N LEU A 378 -20.69 -15.66 5.54
CA LEU A 378 -21.05 -14.27 5.24
C LEU A 378 -20.81 -13.32 6.43
N LEU A 379 -20.69 -13.84 7.66
CA LEU A 379 -20.32 -13.02 8.82
C LEU A 379 -18.90 -12.43 8.69
N LYS A 380 -18.04 -13.03 7.86
CA LYS A 380 -16.69 -12.51 7.57
C LYS A 380 -16.71 -11.30 6.65
N GLU A 381 -17.83 -11.02 5.99
CA GLU A 381 -17.97 -9.85 5.14
C GLU A 381 -18.18 -8.56 5.95
N ASP A 382 -18.40 -8.64 7.27
CA ASP A 382 -18.55 -7.44 8.12
C ASP A 382 -17.25 -6.66 8.28
N CYS A 383 -17.25 -5.41 7.80
CA CYS A 383 -16.14 -4.47 8.00
C CYS A 383 -16.44 -3.33 8.99
N ARG A 384 -17.62 -3.31 9.63
CA ARG A 384 -17.90 -2.36 10.73
C ARG A 384 -16.83 -2.32 11.83
N PRO A 385 -16.18 -3.44 12.20
CA PRO A 385 -15.18 -3.40 13.26
C PRO A 385 -13.93 -2.63 12.91
N ASN A 386 -13.52 -2.67 11.64
CA ASN A 386 -12.40 -1.85 11.19
C ASN A 386 -12.79 -0.38 11.25
N TRP A 387 -14.02 -0.04 10.84
CA TRP A 387 -14.52 1.33 10.97
C TRP A 387 -14.53 1.80 12.43
N PHE A 388 -15.05 1.01 13.37
CA PHE A 388 -15.11 1.41 14.78
C PHE A 388 -13.74 1.47 15.46
N ASN A 389 -12.76 0.70 14.99
CA ASN A 389 -11.41 0.70 15.54
C ASN A 389 -10.51 1.80 14.95
N PHE A 390 -10.65 2.09 13.65
CA PHE A 390 -9.68 2.89 12.90
C PHE A 390 -10.22 4.24 12.43
N ALA A 391 -11.54 4.43 12.34
CA ALA A 391 -12.08 5.73 11.99
C ALA A 391 -11.90 6.72 13.16
N PRO A 392 -11.29 7.90 12.94
CA PRO A 392 -11.15 8.92 13.97
C PRO A 392 -12.52 9.35 14.52
N GLN A 393 -12.81 9.00 15.77
CA GLN A 393 -14.03 9.45 16.45
C GLN A 393 -13.88 10.90 16.95
N PRO A 394 -14.97 11.69 17.04
CA PRO A 394 -14.94 13.06 17.55
C PRO A 394 -14.23 13.16 18.91
N ARG A 395 -13.47 14.25 19.09
CA ARG A 395 -12.58 14.50 20.23
C ARG A 395 -13.33 14.54 21.57
N ASP A 396 -13.41 13.41 22.26
CA ASP A 396 -13.50 13.41 23.72
C ASP A 396 -12.09 13.59 24.32
N THR A 397 -11.78 14.86 24.58
CA THR A 397 -10.51 15.35 25.15
C THR A 397 -10.20 14.78 26.54
N VAL A 398 -11.07 13.95 27.11
CA VAL A 398 -10.90 13.34 28.44
C VAL A 398 -10.41 11.88 28.34
N GLY A 399 -10.75 11.16 27.27
CA GLY A 399 -10.43 9.74 27.11
C GLY A 399 -8.95 9.45 26.81
N ARG A 400 -8.27 10.32 26.03
CA ARG A 400 -6.82 10.14 25.76
C ARG A 400 -5.94 10.48 26.95
N VAL A 401 -6.41 11.34 27.87
CA VAL A 401 -5.70 11.63 29.11
C VAL A 401 -5.91 10.49 30.12
N ILE A 402 -7.10 9.91 30.22
CA ILE A 402 -7.36 8.78 31.13
C ILE A 402 -6.76 7.46 30.60
N ALA A 403 -6.74 7.22 29.29
CA ALA A 403 -6.09 6.03 28.72
C ALA A 403 -4.55 6.12 28.71
N LYS A 404 -3.96 7.33 28.65
CA LYS A 404 -2.51 7.53 28.86
C LYS A 404 -2.11 7.63 30.34
N LEU A 405 -2.99 8.12 31.24
CA LEU A 405 -2.70 8.22 32.67
C LEU A 405 -3.04 6.93 33.45
N GLY A 406 -3.93 6.08 32.92
CA GLY A 406 -4.31 4.79 33.51
C GLY A 406 -3.23 3.70 33.51
N ARG A 407 -2.04 3.98 32.95
CA ARG A 407 -0.86 3.09 33.02
C ARG A 407 0.32 3.65 33.82
N SER A 408 0.15 4.76 34.55
CA SER A 408 1.27 5.36 35.31
C SER A 408 0.99 5.80 36.76
N ALA A 409 -0.16 5.48 37.36
CA ALA A 409 -0.40 5.88 38.75
C ALA A 409 -1.15 4.82 39.57
N ALA A 410 -0.40 3.88 40.14
CA ALA A 410 -0.82 3.17 41.35
C ALA A 410 0.39 2.52 42.06
N ARG A 411 1.22 3.33 42.75
CA ARG A 411 1.97 2.88 43.92
C ARG A 411 1.97 3.95 45.00
N HIS A 412 1.71 3.47 46.22
CA HIS A 412 1.70 4.15 47.50
C HIS A 412 0.41 4.88 47.85
N LEU A 413 -0.47 4.17 48.56
CA LEU A 413 -0.71 4.40 50.00
C LEU A 413 -1.55 3.23 50.56
N SER A 414 -1.20 2.79 51.77
CA SER A 414 -1.91 1.80 52.60
C SER A 414 -2.24 2.46 53.97
N PRO A 415 -2.96 1.80 54.90
CA PRO A 415 -4.39 1.51 54.83
C PRO A 415 -5.16 1.91 56.12
N SER A 416 -6.46 1.54 56.18
CA SER A 416 -7.30 1.24 57.38
C SER A 416 -8.40 2.26 57.78
N PRO A 417 -9.40 1.88 58.62
CA PRO A 417 -10.44 0.87 58.34
C PRO A 417 -11.83 1.31 58.85
N SER A 418 -12.95 0.77 58.33
CA SER A 418 -14.15 0.47 59.16
C SER A 418 -15.35 -0.06 58.38
N LEU A 419 -15.77 -1.28 58.78
CA LEU A 419 -17.15 -1.64 59.20
C LEU A 419 -18.19 -1.77 58.05
N LEU A 420 -19.03 -2.79 57.96
CA LEU A 420 -19.36 -3.92 58.83
C LEU A 420 -20.40 -4.79 58.09
N TYR A 421 -20.52 -6.05 58.52
CA TYR A 421 -21.56 -7.06 58.20
C TYR A 421 -21.51 -7.65 56.78
N GLY A 422 -21.24 -8.95 56.58
CA GLY A 422 -21.69 -10.14 57.31
C GLY A 422 -22.78 -10.81 56.46
N TYR A 423 -22.79 -12.10 56.14
CA TYR A 423 -22.35 -13.25 56.93
C TYR A 423 -22.41 -14.51 56.02
N TRP A 424 -21.36 -15.34 56.07
CA TRP A 424 -21.36 -16.83 56.02
C TRP A 424 -21.71 -17.57 54.71
N ALA A 425 -20.99 -18.59 54.24
CA ALA A 425 -19.85 -19.40 54.74
C ALA A 425 -19.12 -20.03 53.52
N ARG A 426 -17.77 -20.02 53.38
CA ARG A 426 -16.76 -20.90 54.02
C ARG A 426 -17.11 -22.40 53.88
N GLN A 427 -16.29 -23.32 53.39
CA GLN A 427 -14.91 -23.40 52.90
C GLN A 427 -14.78 -24.69 52.07
N VAL A 428 -13.87 -24.75 51.09
CA VAL A 428 -12.76 -25.72 50.91
C VAL A 428 -12.01 -25.24 49.65
N LEU A 429 -10.68 -25.42 49.61
CA LEU A 429 -9.72 -25.02 48.54
C LEU A 429 -8.95 -23.71 48.79
N TRP A 430 -8.22 -23.66 49.92
CA TRP A 430 -7.10 -22.73 50.13
C TRP A 430 -5.81 -23.55 50.26
N GLY A 431 -5.16 -23.83 49.13
CA GLY A 431 -3.93 -24.64 49.12
C GLY A 431 -3.06 -24.60 47.85
N SER A 432 -3.53 -24.03 46.73
CA SER A 432 -2.78 -24.14 45.47
C SER A 432 -2.63 -22.84 44.67
N TRP A 433 -2.92 -21.68 45.27
CA TRP A 433 -2.88 -20.39 44.56
C TRP A 433 -1.71 -19.47 44.95
N TYR A 434 -1.04 -19.72 46.08
CA TYR A 434 0.05 -18.83 46.55
C TYR A 434 1.41 -19.10 45.88
N GLY A 435 1.65 -20.32 45.38
CA GLY A 435 2.89 -20.67 44.67
C GLY A 435 2.95 -20.19 43.22
N VAL A 436 1.80 -20.06 42.56
CA VAL A 436 1.72 -19.65 41.15
C VAL A 436 1.89 -18.14 41.01
N VAL A 437 1.30 -17.34 41.90
CA VAL A 437 1.34 -15.87 41.78
C VAL A 437 2.74 -15.30 42.07
N VAL A 438 3.54 -15.92 42.95
CA VAL A 438 4.91 -15.47 43.24
C VAL A 438 5.88 -15.83 42.11
N GLY A 439 5.67 -16.95 41.41
CA GLY A 439 6.47 -17.33 40.22
C GLY A 439 6.24 -16.42 39.01
N TRP A 440 5.00 -15.97 38.80
CA TRP A 440 4.65 -15.09 37.68
C TRP A 440 5.14 -13.65 37.85
N ILE A 441 5.18 -13.13 39.09
CA ILE A 441 5.67 -11.77 39.36
C ILE A 441 7.21 -11.69 39.23
N SER A 442 7.94 -12.78 39.49
CA SER A 442 9.38 -12.85 39.25
C SER A 442 9.70 -12.93 37.74
N ALA A 443 8.92 -13.70 36.97
CA ALA A 443 9.09 -13.84 35.52
C ALA A 443 8.76 -12.56 34.73
N LEU A 444 7.79 -11.74 35.19
CA LEU A 444 7.41 -10.47 34.56
C LEU A 444 8.34 -9.30 34.90
N LYS A 445 9.08 -9.39 36.02
CA LYS A 445 10.16 -8.43 36.34
C LYS A 445 11.43 -8.70 35.53
N ASP A 446 11.71 -9.95 35.18
CA ASP A 446 12.87 -10.32 34.34
C ASP A 446 12.66 -10.02 32.83
N THR A 447 11.41 -9.96 32.34
CA THR A 447 11.13 -9.68 30.92
C THR A 447 10.98 -8.18 30.59
N SER A 448 10.63 -7.34 31.57
CA SER A 448 10.54 -5.88 31.34
C SER A 448 11.85 -5.14 31.62
N SER A 449 12.78 -5.74 32.38
CA SER A 449 14.14 -5.21 32.53
C SER A 449 15.06 -5.60 31.36
N SER A 450 14.77 -6.69 30.63
CA SER A 450 15.65 -7.22 29.58
C SER A 450 15.54 -6.52 28.22
N MET A 451 14.40 -5.92 27.87
CA MET A 451 14.25 -5.21 26.59
C MET A 451 14.89 -3.81 26.58
N ALA A 452 15.27 -3.26 27.73
CA ALA A 452 16.00 -1.98 27.81
C ALA A 452 17.53 -2.15 27.79
N SER A 453 18.04 -3.40 27.76
CA SER A 453 19.48 -3.72 27.81
C SER A 453 19.99 -4.59 26.66
N GLU A 454 19.15 -4.92 25.67
CA GLU A 454 19.55 -5.79 24.55
C GLU A 454 20.60 -5.10 23.66
N THR A 455 21.74 -5.75 23.49
CA THR A 455 22.82 -5.30 22.60
C THR A 455 22.42 -5.45 21.12
N PHE A 456 23.10 -4.74 20.21
CA PHE A 456 22.83 -4.90 18.77
C PHE A 456 23.04 -6.35 18.30
N ASP A 457 24.10 -7.01 18.80
CA ASP A 457 24.41 -8.40 18.47
C ASP A 457 23.26 -9.35 18.87
N GLU A 458 22.70 -9.22 20.08
CA GLU A 458 21.55 -10.03 20.52
C GLU A 458 20.30 -9.77 19.66
N ARG A 459 20.07 -8.50 19.30
CA ARG A 459 18.93 -8.11 18.46
C ARG A 459 19.00 -8.76 17.07
N ILE A 460 20.19 -8.80 16.46
CA ILE A 460 20.35 -9.41 15.14
C ILE A 460 20.34 -10.94 15.20
N ASP A 461 20.92 -11.54 16.24
CA ASP A 461 20.83 -13.00 16.44
C ASP A 461 19.39 -13.46 16.58
N ARG A 462 18.55 -12.69 17.29
CA ARG A 462 17.10 -12.92 17.32
C ARG A 462 16.45 -12.76 15.94
N ALA A 463 16.76 -11.68 15.21
CA ALA A 463 16.19 -11.45 13.88
C ALA A 463 16.53 -12.58 12.90
N VAL A 464 17.74 -13.13 12.97
CA VAL A 464 18.16 -14.32 12.23
C VAL A 464 17.36 -15.55 12.67
N LYS A 465 17.29 -15.82 13.98
CA LYS A 465 16.58 -16.96 14.55
C LYS A 465 15.09 -16.98 14.17
N ASP A 466 14.46 -15.82 14.16
CA ASP A 466 13.04 -15.65 13.84
C ASP A 466 12.78 -15.64 12.33
N ARG A 467 13.84 -15.68 11.52
CA ARG A 467 13.85 -15.55 10.05
C ARG A 467 13.26 -14.23 9.59
N GLU A 468 13.52 -13.15 10.31
CA GLU A 468 13.25 -11.79 9.84
C GLU A 468 14.24 -11.40 8.74
N ILE A 469 15.49 -11.86 8.88
CA ILE A 469 16.57 -11.83 7.88
C ILE A 469 17.26 -13.21 7.83
N PRO A 470 17.86 -13.63 6.69
CA PRO A 470 18.66 -14.86 6.64
C PRO A 470 20.00 -14.71 7.38
N GLY A 471 20.58 -13.51 7.30
CA GLY A 471 21.91 -13.17 7.74
C GLY A 471 22.36 -11.85 7.08
N ALA A 472 23.38 -11.23 7.64
CA ALA A 472 23.94 -9.99 7.11
C ALA A 472 25.38 -9.78 7.57
N ILE A 473 26.16 -9.07 6.75
CA ILE A 473 27.52 -8.61 7.06
C ILE A 473 27.47 -7.13 7.35
N PHE A 474 28.10 -6.71 8.44
CA PHE A 474 28.25 -5.32 8.82
C PHE A 474 29.72 -4.99 8.91
N ALA A 475 30.16 -3.92 8.27
CA ALA A 475 31.53 -3.42 8.40
C ALA A 475 31.56 -1.89 8.50
N ALA A 476 32.23 -1.35 9.50
CA ALA A 476 32.43 0.08 9.67
C ALA A 476 33.85 0.38 10.12
N GLY A 477 34.33 1.57 9.77
CA GLY A 477 35.59 2.09 10.29
C GLY A 477 35.65 3.61 10.26
N ASP A 478 36.54 4.16 11.08
CA ASP A 478 36.85 5.58 11.07
C ASP A 478 37.94 5.93 10.04
N ALA A 479 38.05 7.21 9.69
CA ALA A 479 38.99 7.73 8.71
C ALA A 479 40.45 7.60 9.19
N GLU A 480 40.67 7.63 10.50
CA GLU A 480 42.00 7.48 11.11
C GLU A 480 42.46 6.02 11.23
N GLY A 481 41.59 5.04 10.94
CA GLY A 481 41.86 3.61 11.09
C GLY A 481 42.01 3.14 12.55
N LYS A 482 41.53 3.93 13.52
CA LYS A 482 41.53 3.61 14.97
C LYS A 482 40.35 2.72 15.34
N PHE A 483 39.24 2.84 14.62
CA PHE A 483 38.06 2.02 14.76
C PHE A 483 37.86 1.22 13.48
N TYR A 484 37.79 -0.09 13.61
CA TYR A 484 37.33 -0.98 12.55
C TYR A 484 36.56 -2.14 13.19
N SER A 485 35.34 -2.37 12.71
CA SER A 485 34.50 -3.47 13.16
C SER A 485 33.88 -4.14 11.95
N ALA A 486 34.06 -5.46 11.84
CA ALA A 486 33.39 -6.28 10.83
C ALA A 486 32.79 -7.51 11.53
N LYS A 487 31.51 -7.77 11.28
CA LYS A 487 30.79 -8.94 11.82
C LYS A 487 29.88 -9.54 10.76
N ALA A 488 29.79 -10.87 10.75
CA ALA A 488 28.82 -11.62 9.97
C ALA A 488 27.84 -12.30 10.93
N PHE A 489 26.55 -12.25 10.60
CA PHE A 489 25.48 -12.87 11.37
C PHE A 489 24.64 -13.78 10.48
N GLY A 490 24.12 -14.85 11.07
CA GLY A 490 23.21 -15.78 10.41
C GLY A 490 23.84 -16.63 9.32
N HIS A 491 23.08 -16.86 8.26
CA HIS A 491 23.31 -17.94 7.33
C HIS A 491 23.56 -17.45 5.91
N ARG A 492 24.45 -18.14 5.21
CA ARG A 492 24.77 -17.89 3.80
C ARG A 492 23.64 -18.34 2.87
N SER A 493 22.87 -19.34 3.29
CA SER A 493 21.75 -19.87 2.52
C SER A 493 20.67 -20.41 3.45
N LEU A 494 19.40 -20.16 3.07
CA LEU A 494 18.24 -20.78 3.70
C LEU A 494 17.78 -22.06 2.99
N LYS A 495 18.54 -22.56 2.01
CA LYS A 495 18.17 -23.72 1.19
C LYS A 495 18.02 -25.01 2.01
N ASN A 496 18.82 -25.15 3.07
CA ASN A 496 18.72 -26.26 4.02
C ASN A 496 18.47 -25.73 5.44
N PRO A 497 17.21 -25.44 5.82
CA PRO A 497 16.89 -24.86 7.12
C PRO A 497 17.29 -25.74 8.33
N SER A 498 17.44 -27.05 8.12
CA SER A 498 17.80 -28.00 9.17
C SER A 498 19.31 -28.00 9.48
N ASN A 499 20.13 -27.53 8.54
CA ASN A 499 21.57 -27.38 8.71
C ASN A 499 22.07 -26.26 7.79
N PRO A 500 21.81 -24.99 8.14
CA PRO A 500 22.12 -23.86 7.29
C PRO A 500 23.61 -23.52 7.34
N ASP A 501 24.21 -23.24 6.18
CA ASP A 501 25.61 -22.80 6.07
C ASP A 501 25.78 -21.46 6.81
N PRO A 502 26.78 -21.29 7.69
CA PRO A 502 27.03 -20.01 8.35
C PRO A 502 27.49 -18.95 7.35
N LEU A 503 27.06 -17.71 7.55
CA LEU A 503 27.58 -16.57 6.81
C LEU A 503 28.94 -16.17 7.38
N THR A 504 29.94 -16.03 6.51
CA THR A 504 31.31 -15.64 6.87
C THR A 504 31.66 -14.27 6.32
N LEU A 505 32.67 -13.62 6.91
CA LEU A 505 33.12 -12.29 6.48
C LEU A 505 33.69 -12.24 5.06
N ASP A 506 34.07 -13.38 4.49
CA ASP A 506 34.60 -13.49 3.12
C ASP A 506 33.52 -13.87 2.09
N ALA A 507 32.24 -13.86 2.48
CA ALA A 507 31.14 -14.17 1.57
C ALA A 507 31.04 -13.16 0.42
N THR A 508 30.66 -13.68 -0.76
CA THR A 508 30.38 -12.90 -1.97
C THR A 508 28.90 -12.59 -2.03
N MET A 509 28.56 -11.35 -2.35
CA MET A 509 27.19 -10.88 -2.54
C MET A 509 27.05 -10.24 -3.92
N TRP A 510 25.84 -10.29 -4.48
CA TRP A 510 25.53 -9.45 -5.64
C TRP A 510 25.40 -8.00 -5.18
N LEU A 511 26.20 -7.09 -5.76
CA LEU A 511 26.37 -5.70 -5.35
C LEU A 511 25.49 -4.75 -6.18
N ALA A 512 24.22 -5.12 -6.39
CA ALA A 512 23.29 -4.32 -7.19
C ALA A 512 23.21 -2.87 -6.67
N SER A 513 23.41 -1.89 -7.57
CA SER A 513 23.51 -0.46 -7.26
C SER A 513 24.70 -0.01 -6.41
N PHE A 514 25.44 -0.93 -5.80
CA PHE A 514 26.74 -0.64 -5.21
C PHE A 514 27.82 -0.52 -6.29
N THR A 515 27.61 -1.12 -7.47
CA THR A 515 28.46 -0.96 -8.65
C THR A 515 28.62 0.51 -9.09
N LYS A 516 27.62 1.35 -8.80
CA LYS A 516 27.59 2.76 -9.22
C LYS A 516 28.76 3.58 -8.68
N LEU A 517 29.14 3.36 -7.42
CA LEU A 517 30.22 4.11 -6.78
C LEU A 517 31.60 3.79 -7.37
N PRO A 518 32.08 2.52 -7.48
CA PRO A 518 33.34 2.22 -8.15
C PRO A 518 33.33 2.62 -9.62
N THR A 519 32.21 2.49 -10.34
CA THR A 519 32.10 3.00 -11.71
C THR A 519 32.23 4.53 -11.78
N THR A 520 31.62 5.24 -10.82
CA THR A 520 31.80 6.70 -10.68
C THR A 520 33.26 7.04 -10.42
N VAL A 521 33.92 6.34 -9.49
CA VAL A 521 35.34 6.52 -9.19
C VAL A 521 36.19 6.28 -10.45
N ALA A 522 35.90 5.23 -11.21
CA ALA A 522 36.62 4.89 -12.42
C ALA A 522 36.55 6.01 -13.47
N VAL A 523 35.35 6.57 -13.73
CA VAL A 523 35.22 7.68 -14.69
C VAL A 523 35.76 9.00 -14.13
N MET A 524 35.63 9.25 -12.83
CA MET A 524 36.22 10.44 -12.18
C MET A 524 37.76 10.44 -12.25
N GLN A 525 38.41 9.29 -12.35
CA GLN A 525 39.86 9.24 -12.62
C GLN A 525 40.22 9.80 -14.02
N PHE A 526 39.32 9.75 -15.01
CA PHE A 526 39.52 10.42 -16.30
C PHE A 526 39.29 11.93 -16.19
N VAL A 527 38.31 12.33 -15.38
CA VAL A 527 38.05 13.74 -15.07
C VAL A 527 39.26 14.38 -14.40
N GLU A 528 39.82 13.71 -13.39
CA GLU A 528 41.02 14.17 -12.69
C GLU A 528 42.25 14.30 -13.59
N ARG A 529 42.35 13.47 -14.64
CA ARG A 529 43.43 13.54 -15.65
C ARG A 529 43.16 14.56 -16.76
N GLY A 530 42.03 15.26 -16.74
CA GLY A 530 41.63 16.21 -17.78
C GLY A 530 41.32 15.55 -19.13
N GLN A 531 41.01 14.26 -19.14
CA GLN A 531 40.67 13.50 -20.35
C GLN A 531 39.18 13.61 -20.72
N LEU A 532 38.35 14.04 -19.76
CA LEU A 532 36.92 14.22 -19.86
C LEU A 532 36.49 15.28 -18.84
N SER A 533 35.53 16.13 -19.15
CA SER A 533 34.90 17.03 -18.19
C SER A 533 33.54 16.49 -17.77
N LEU A 534 33.05 16.92 -16.60
CA LEU A 534 31.69 16.61 -16.14
C LEU A 534 30.61 17.15 -17.08
N ASP A 535 30.87 18.27 -17.76
CA ASP A 535 29.89 18.95 -18.61
C ASP A 535 30.12 18.70 -20.11
N ASP A 536 31.04 17.79 -20.47
CA ASP A 536 31.26 17.41 -21.87
C ASP A 536 30.05 16.65 -22.44
N ASP A 537 29.78 16.85 -23.73
CA ASP A 537 28.83 16.05 -24.49
C ASP A 537 29.33 14.60 -24.62
N VAL A 538 28.65 13.68 -23.93
CA VAL A 538 29.09 12.28 -23.91
C VAL A 538 28.85 11.59 -25.25
N THR A 539 28.05 12.15 -26.16
CA THR A 539 27.71 11.51 -27.45
C THR A 539 28.90 11.41 -28.40
N ALA A 540 29.97 12.16 -28.18
CA ALA A 540 31.24 11.97 -28.88
C ALA A 540 31.88 10.61 -28.57
N ILE A 541 31.67 10.08 -27.36
CA ILE A 541 32.16 8.78 -26.90
C ILE A 541 31.05 7.72 -26.99
N LEU A 542 29.81 8.13 -26.80
CA LEU A 542 28.58 7.32 -26.78
C LEU A 542 27.62 7.74 -27.91
N PRO A 543 27.97 7.51 -29.19
CA PRO A 543 27.12 7.91 -30.32
C PRO A 543 25.71 7.30 -30.28
N GLU A 544 25.49 6.22 -29.55
CA GLU A 544 24.19 5.58 -29.36
C GLU A 544 23.16 6.45 -28.64
N LEU A 545 23.63 7.38 -27.80
CA LEU A 545 22.80 8.34 -27.08
C LEU A 545 22.47 9.57 -27.92
N LYS A 546 23.08 9.73 -29.09
CA LYS A 546 22.85 10.86 -29.97
C LYS A 546 21.44 10.82 -30.56
N GLY A 547 20.70 11.91 -30.41
CA GLY A 547 19.37 12.06 -31.00
C GLY A 547 18.27 11.21 -30.35
N LEU A 548 18.49 10.69 -29.13
CA LEU A 548 17.41 10.09 -28.36
C LEU A 548 16.30 11.10 -28.14
N LYS A 549 15.07 10.69 -28.46
CA LYS A 549 13.85 11.48 -28.27
C LYS A 549 13.32 11.33 -26.85
N ILE A 550 12.44 12.24 -26.46
CA ILE A 550 11.76 12.24 -25.16
C ILE A 550 10.36 11.62 -25.35
N LEU A 551 10.09 10.53 -24.65
CA LEU A 551 8.77 9.90 -24.57
C LEU A 551 7.91 10.66 -23.56
N THR A 552 6.85 11.31 -24.05
CA THR A 552 5.94 12.10 -23.21
C THR A 552 4.59 11.43 -23.00
N GLY A 553 4.30 10.33 -23.70
CA GLY A 553 3.03 9.62 -23.63
C GLY A 553 2.79 8.74 -24.84
N PHE A 554 1.53 8.36 -25.04
CA PHE A 554 1.05 7.60 -26.20
C PHE A 554 -0.20 8.26 -26.75
N ASN A 555 -0.36 8.27 -28.08
CA ASN A 555 -1.51 8.86 -28.74
C ASN A 555 -2.78 8.08 -28.40
N GLU A 556 -3.83 8.80 -27.99
CA GLU A 556 -5.14 8.22 -27.76
C GLU A 556 -5.66 7.52 -29.03
N GLY A 557 -6.20 6.31 -28.89
CA GLY A 557 -6.80 5.51 -29.97
C GLY A 557 -5.83 4.75 -30.87
N THR A 558 -4.59 5.22 -31.10
CA THR A 558 -3.59 4.48 -31.91
C THR A 558 -2.55 3.76 -31.06
N ASP A 559 -2.48 4.11 -29.78
CA ASP A 559 -1.46 3.67 -28.83
C ASP A 559 -0.02 3.92 -29.29
N LYS A 560 0.21 4.81 -30.28
CA LYS A 560 1.57 5.10 -30.78
C LYS A 560 2.33 6.02 -29.83
N PRO A 561 3.61 5.78 -29.54
CA PRO A 561 4.39 6.63 -28.65
C PRO A 561 4.49 8.07 -29.16
N ILE A 562 4.32 9.03 -28.25
CA ILE A 562 4.52 10.46 -28.49
C ILE A 562 5.98 10.76 -28.14
N LEU A 563 6.79 10.95 -29.17
CA LEU A 563 8.21 11.23 -29.07
C LEU A 563 8.50 12.68 -29.49
N VAL A 564 9.04 13.47 -28.57
CA VAL A 564 9.45 14.86 -28.79
C VAL A 564 10.97 14.93 -28.99
N GLU A 565 11.44 15.83 -29.83
CA GLU A 565 12.88 16.03 -30.05
C GLU A 565 13.57 16.49 -28.76
N ASN A 566 14.69 15.85 -28.43
CA ASN A 566 15.57 16.34 -27.38
C ASN A 566 16.52 17.40 -27.94
N THR A 567 16.52 18.59 -27.33
CA THR A 567 17.39 19.70 -27.71
C THR A 567 18.54 19.94 -26.74
N LYS A 568 18.60 19.18 -25.63
CA LYS A 568 19.63 19.32 -24.60
C LYS A 568 20.71 18.24 -24.72
N THR A 569 21.94 18.64 -24.42
CA THR A 569 23.10 17.75 -24.38
C THR A 569 23.04 16.82 -23.16
N ILE A 570 23.29 15.53 -23.38
CA ILE A 570 23.54 14.58 -22.28
C ILE A 570 25.01 14.75 -21.88
N THR A 571 25.28 15.03 -20.62
CA THR A 571 26.65 15.23 -20.09
C THR A 571 27.04 14.10 -19.14
N LEU A 572 28.33 14.00 -18.82
CA LEU A 572 28.80 13.03 -17.83
C LEU A 572 28.14 13.28 -16.47
N ARG A 573 27.99 14.55 -16.05
CA ARG A 573 27.29 14.95 -14.83
C ARG A 573 25.86 14.41 -14.82
N HIS A 574 25.16 14.53 -15.94
CA HIS A 574 23.80 14.03 -16.06
C HIS A 574 23.73 12.50 -15.88
N LEU A 575 24.67 11.76 -16.47
CA LEU A 575 24.76 10.30 -16.29
C LEU A 575 25.00 9.91 -14.84
N LEU A 576 25.97 10.55 -14.17
CA LEU A 576 26.39 10.24 -12.81
C LEU A 576 25.38 10.61 -11.72
N THR A 577 24.41 11.47 -12.04
CA THR A 577 23.49 12.05 -11.05
C THR A 577 22.04 11.64 -11.25
N HIS A 578 21.76 10.71 -12.17
CA HIS A 578 20.39 10.32 -12.55
C HIS A 578 19.55 11.52 -13.05
N SER A 579 20.17 12.46 -13.77
CA SER A 579 19.51 13.63 -14.36
C SER A 579 19.61 13.68 -15.89
N SER A 580 20.01 12.58 -16.54
CA SER A 580 20.12 12.49 -18.01
C SER A 580 18.79 12.32 -18.74
N GLY A 581 17.70 12.07 -18.02
CA GLY A 581 16.42 11.67 -18.61
C GLY A 581 16.35 10.18 -18.98
N LEU A 582 17.46 9.43 -18.88
CA LEU A 582 17.43 7.97 -18.96
C LEU A 582 16.83 7.40 -17.66
N ALA A 583 15.95 6.41 -17.79
CA ALA A 583 15.35 5.69 -16.66
C ALA A 583 15.42 4.18 -16.89
N TYR A 584 15.39 3.40 -15.81
CA TYR A 584 15.24 1.94 -15.95
C TYR A 584 13.81 1.63 -16.41
N ASN A 585 13.65 0.93 -17.54
CA ASN A 585 12.34 0.73 -18.15
C ASN A 585 11.33 -0.01 -17.25
N SER A 586 11.78 -0.95 -16.42
CA SER A 586 10.94 -1.64 -15.43
C SER A 586 10.48 -0.75 -14.27
N MET A 587 11.13 0.41 -14.08
CA MET A 587 10.84 1.38 -13.01
C MET A 587 10.18 2.65 -13.57
N ASN A 588 9.76 2.65 -14.83
CA ASN A 588 9.04 3.74 -15.45
C ASN A 588 7.89 3.21 -16.33
N PRO A 589 6.61 3.50 -16.01
CA PRO A 589 5.47 2.93 -16.72
C PRO A 589 5.42 3.27 -18.22
N LEU A 590 5.88 4.47 -18.61
CA LEU A 590 5.92 4.88 -20.01
C LEU A 590 6.93 4.04 -20.80
N LEU A 591 8.13 3.84 -20.23
CA LEU A 591 9.16 3.01 -20.85
C LEU A 591 8.79 1.52 -20.85
N ALA A 592 8.17 1.02 -19.79
CA ALA A 592 7.67 -0.35 -19.75
C ALA A 592 6.68 -0.60 -20.89
N LYS A 593 5.71 0.29 -21.07
CA LYS A 593 4.75 0.22 -22.19
C LYS A 593 5.43 0.34 -23.55
N TYR A 594 6.36 1.27 -23.69
CA TYR A 594 7.12 1.46 -24.94
C TYR A 594 7.87 0.18 -25.33
N ARG A 595 8.57 -0.44 -24.38
CA ARG A 595 9.32 -1.69 -24.63
C ARG A 595 8.40 -2.87 -24.96
N LEU A 596 7.24 -2.97 -24.31
CA LEU A 596 6.25 -3.99 -24.64
C LEU A 596 5.79 -3.89 -26.11
N GLN A 597 5.55 -2.68 -26.61
CA GLN A 597 5.16 -2.47 -28.01
C GLN A 597 6.28 -2.79 -29.00
N GLU A 598 7.53 -2.59 -28.60
CA GLU A 598 8.72 -2.97 -29.37
C GLU A 598 9.03 -4.48 -29.27
N GLY A 599 8.18 -5.28 -28.61
CA GLY A 599 8.34 -6.73 -28.48
C GLY A 599 9.34 -7.17 -27.41
N TYR A 600 9.74 -6.27 -26.51
CA TYR A 600 10.61 -6.57 -25.38
C TYR A 600 9.79 -6.71 -24.10
N THR A 601 10.02 -7.77 -23.34
CA THR A 601 9.48 -7.90 -21.99
C THR A 601 10.23 -6.94 -21.05
N PRO A 602 9.58 -5.92 -20.46
CA PRO A 602 10.21 -5.11 -19.44
C PRO A 602 10.51 -6.00 -18.24
N GLY A 603 11.74 -5.93 -17.78
CA GLY A 603 12.21 -6.70 -16.63
C GLY A 603 13.27 -5.89 -15.94
N PHE A 604 13.47 -6.15 -14.64
CA PHE A 604 14.47 -5.41 -13.89
C PHE A 604 15.85 -5.50 -14.52
N PHE A 605 16.21 -6.62 -15.15
CA PHE A 605 17.55 -6.81 -15.70
C PHE A 605 17.52 -7.58 -17.03
N ILE A 606 18.11 -6.94 -18.05
CA ILE A 606 18.16 -7.40 -19.44
C ILE A 606 19.43 -8.23 -19.64
N ARG A 607 19.33 -9.31 -20.43
CA ARG A 607 20.42 -10.26 -20.70
C ARG A 607 21.29 -9.83 -21.89
N ASP A 608 21.62 -8.55 -21.98
CA ASP A 608 22.35 -8.00 -23.13
C ASP A 608 23.37 -6.94 -22.70
N THR A 609 24.19 -6.49 -23.64
CA THR A 609 25.16 -5.41 -23.49
C THR A 609 24.48 -4.08 -23.17
N VAL A 610 25.21 -3.15 -22.53
CA VAL A 610 24.70 -1.83 -22.14
C VAL A 610 23.97 -1.09 -23.28
N PRO A 611 24.51 -1.01 -24.52
CA PRO A 611 23.82 -0.30 -25.60
C PRO A 611 22.51 -0.94 -26.07
N VAL A 612 22.34 -2.25 -25.88
CA VAL A 612 21.10 -2.93 -26.25
C VAL A 612 20.09 -2.83 -25.10
N ALA A 613 20.57 -3.07 -23.88
CA ALA A 613 19.75 -3.05 -22.67
C ALA A 613 19.18 -1.66 -22.36
N HIS A 614 19.95 -0.60 -22.57
CA HIS A 614 19.64 0.72 -22.00
C HIS A 614 19.47 1.83 -23.04
N ARG A 615 19.20 1.47 -24.30
CA ARG A 615 18.86 2.42 -25.36
C ARG A 615 17.36 2.66 -25.45
N ASP A 616 16.82 3.23 -24.38
CA ASP A 616 15.45 3.70 -24.26
C ASP A 616 15.31 5.18 -24.68
N PRO A 617 14.12 5.64 -25.11
CA PRO A 617 13.82 7.06 -25.15
C PRO A 617 14.04 7.70 -23.77
N LEU A 618 14.33 9.00 -23.76
CA LEU A 618 14.40 9.78 -22.53
C LEU A 618 12.97 9.99 -21.98
N ILE A 619 12.81 10.16 -20.67
CA ILE A 619 11.52 10.52 -20.06
C ILE A 619 11.43 12.01 -19.70
N ALA A 620 12.54 12.73 -19.81
CA ALA A 620 12.66 14.16 -19.58
C ALA A 620 13.91 14.67 -20.32
N ALA A 621 13.99 15.98 -20.56
CA ALA A 621 15.22 16.55 -21.08
C ALA A 621 16.34 16.50 -20.01
N PRO A 622 17.60 16.27 -20.41
CA PRO A 622 18.75 16.30 -19.50
C PRO A 622 18.79 17.56 -18.61
N GLY A 623 18.91 17.36 -17.30
CA GLY A 623 18.98 18.42 -16.28
C GLY A 623 17.62 18.93 -15.78
N GLU A 624 16.50 18.56 -16.40
CA GLU A 624 15.18 19.10 -16.01
C GLU A 624 14.47 18.28 -14.92
N LYS A 625 14.77 16.97 -14.80
CA LYS A 625 14.21 16.08 -13.78
C LYS A 625 15.24 15.07 -13.31
N TRP A 626 15.09 14.64 -12.06
CA TRP A 626 15.79 13.46 -11.53
C TRP A 626 14.96 12.20 -11.79
N ALA A 627 15.58 11.19 -12.38
CA ALA A 627 14.96 9.91 -12.72
C ALA A 627 15.96 8.76 -12.56
N TYR A 628 15.65 7.83 -11.67
CA TYR A 628 16.53 6.69 -11.43
C TYR A 628 16.68 5.80 -12.67
N GLY A 629 17.92 5.58 -13.12
CA GLY A 629 18.16 5.04 -14.44
C GLY A 629 19.58 4.61 -14.76
N ALA A 630 19.76 4.11 -15.98
CA ALA A 630 20.95 3.44 -16.47
C ALA A 630 22.15 4.36 -16.80
N GLY A 631 22.17 5.59 -16.27
CA GLY A 631 23.24 6.55 -16.56
C GLY A 631 24.63 6.01 -16.16
N LEU A 632 24.72 5.28 -15.05
CA LEU A 632 25.96 4.70 -14.56
C LEU A 632 26.42 3.50 -15.40
N ASP A 633 25.48 2.76 -16.00
CA ASP A 633 25.80 1.70 -16.96
C ASP A 633 26.51 2.27 -18.18
N TRP A 634 26.00 3.40 -18.70
CA TRP A 634 26.64 4.17 -19.79
C TRP A 634 27.98 4.80 -19.38
N ALA A 635 28.10 5.29 -18.14
CA ALA A 635 29.37 5.81 -17.62
C ALA A 635 30.45 4.71 -17.53
N GLY A 636 30.07 3.48 -17.20
CA GLY A 636 30.95 2.31 -17.30
C GLY A 636 31.48 2.11 -18.71
N LEU A 637 30.60 2.20 -19.73
CA LEU A 637 30.99 2.08 -21.13
C LEU A 637 31.93 3.21 -21.60
N ILE A 638 31.83 4.42 -21.03
CA ILE A 638 32.82 5.50 -21.27
C ILE A 638 34.21 5.06 -20.81
N VAL A 639 34.32 4.48 -19.60
CA VAL A 639 35.60 3.95 -19.09
C VAL A 639 36.16 2.92 -20.05
N GLU A 640 35.32 2.02 -20.56
CA GLU A 640 35.76 0.99 -21.50
C GLU A 640 36.31 1.60 -22.80
N ARG A 641 35.59 2.55 -23.40
CA ARG A 641 35.97 3.18 -24.66
C ARG A 641 37.21 4.06 -24.54
N LEU A 642 37.37 4.77 -23.42
CA LEU A 642 38.54 5.63 -23.20
C LEU A 642 39.79 4.85 -22.78
N SER A 643 39.64 3.70 -22.13
CA SER A 643 40.78 2.89 -21.67
C SER A 643 41.18 1.77 -22.62
N GLY A 644 40.26 1.27 -23.45
CA GLY A 644 40.42 0.03 -24.21
C GLY A 644 40.40 -1.24 -23.33
N MET A 645 39.99 -1.13 -22.06
CA MET A 645 39.83 -2.25 -21.13
C MET A 645 38.35 -2.46 -20.82
N THR A 646 37.92 -3.67 -20.47
CA THR A 646 36.59 -3.84 -19.86
C THR A 646 36.54 -3.11 -18.52
N LEU A 647 35.35 -2.73 -18.06
CA LEU A 647 35.20 -2.03 -16.79
C LEU A 647 35.74 -2.87 -15.63
N GLU A 648 35.49 -4.19 -15.62
CA GLU A 648 36.05 -5.11 -14.64
C GLU A 648 37.59 -5.04 -14.57
N VAL A 649 38.27 -5.09 -15.72
CA VAL A 649 39.74 -5.04 -15.78
C VAL A 649 40.25 -3.68 -15.30
N TYR A 650 39.58 -2.59 -15.69
CA TYR A 650 39.94 -1.24 -15.27
C TYR A 650 39.79 -1.08 -13.75
N GLU A 651 38.62 -1.41 -13.19
CA GLU A 651 38.35 -1.30 -11.76
C GLU A 651 39.31 -2.18 -10.95
N ASN A 652 39.56 -3.42 -11.38
CA ASN A 652 40.54 -4.29 -10.73
C ASN A 652 41.95 -3.71 -10.70
N LYS A 653 42.37 -3.05 -11.79
CA LYS A 653 43.71 -2.45 -11.90
C LYS A 653 43.84 -1.11 -11.19
N LYS A 654 42.79 -0.30 -11.17
CA LYS A 654 42.85 1.13 -10.80
C LYS A 654 42.10 1.49 -9.52
N ILE A 655 41.29 0.59 -8.98
CA ILE A 655 40.54 0.79 -7.75
C ILE A 655 40.84 -0.35 -6.78
N TRP A 656 40.48 -1.59 -7.13
CA TRP A 656 40.59 -2.73 -6.23
C TRP A 656 42.04 -3.13 -5.95
N GLY A 657 42.91 -3.13 -6.97
CA GLY A 657 44.33 -3.41 -6.84
C GLY A 657 45.06 -2.48 -5.85
N PRO A 658 44.96 -1.13 -6.00
CA PRO A 658 45.49 -0.17 -5.03
C PRO A 658 44.98 -0.35 -3.60
N LEU A 659 43.76 -0.88 -3.44
CA LEU A 659 43.17 -1.19 -2.13
C LEU A 659 43.47 -2.62 -1.64
N GLY A 660 44.24 -3.41 -2.40
CA GLY A 660 44.58 -4.79 -2.06
C GLY A 660 43.38 -5.76 -2.11
N VAL A 661 42.38 -5.47 -2.94
CA VAL A 661 41.13 -6.25 -3.09
C VAL A 661 41.21 -7.14 -4.33
N LYS A 662 40.73 -8.39 -4.19
CA LYS A 662 40.68 -9.40 -5.27
C LYS A 662 39.33 -10.12 -5.39
N SER A 663 38.35 -9.71 -4.60
CA SER A 663 37.06 -10.38 -4.44
C SER A 663 35.95 -9.79 -5.31
N MET A 664 36.29 -8.93 -6.28
CA MET A 664 35.34 -8.18 -7.11
C MET A 664 35.37 -8.67 -8.55
N THR A 665 34.20 -8.89 -9.14
CA THR A 665 34.04 -9.32 -10.54
C THR A 665 32.66 -8.94 -11.08
N PHE A 666 32.52 -8.76 -12.39
CA PHE A 666 31.22 -8.66 -13.08
C PHE A 666 30.77 -10.02 -13.62
N HIS A 667 31.72 -10.94 -13.86
CA HIS A 667 31.48 -12.25 -14.45
C HIS A 667 31.70 -13.37 -13.43
N ILE A 668 30.80 -13.47 -12.44
CA ILE A 668 30.95 -14.41 -11.31
C ILE A 668 31.10 -15.88 -11.74
N ASN A 669 30.45 -16.29 -12.82
CA ASN A 669 30.55 -17.66 -13.36
C ASN A 669 31.94 -17.97 -13.95
N GLU A 670 32.72 -16.94 -14.30
CA GLU A 670 34.11 -17.06 -14.77
C GLU A 670 35.12 -16.96 -13.62
N ALA A 671 34.66 -16.75 -12.38
CA ALA A 671 35.49 -16.59 -11.18
C ALA A 671 35.15 -17.64 -10.10
N PRO A 672 35.57 -18.91 -10.25
CA PRO A 672 35.18 -20.00 -9.35
C PRO A 672 35.45 -19.73 -7.87
N ALA A 673 36.58 -19.10 -7.54
CA ALA A 673 36.93 -18.78 -6.15
C ALA A 673 36.03 -17.70 -5.51
N ILE A 674 35.40 -16.85 -6.32
CA ILE A 674 34.43 -15.84 -5.89
C ILE A 674 33.03 -16.48 -5.82
N LEU A 675 32.67 -17.29 -6.82
CA LEU A 675 31.40 -18.01 -6.91
C LEU A 675 31.18 -19.01 -5.76
N GLU A 676 32.23 -19.74 -5.36
CA GLU A 676 32.15 -20.70 -4.25
C GLU A 676 31.65 -20.07 -2.94
N LYS A 677 31.90 -18.76 -2.78
CA LYS A 677 31.53 -17.97 -1.61
C LYS A 677 30.22 -17.20 -1.77
N PHE A 678 29.51 -17.40 -2.89
CA PHE A 678 28.28 -16.67 -3.17
C PHE A 678 27.19 -16.96 -2.13
N THR A 679 26.54 -15.89 -1.69
CA THR A 679 25.43 -15.91 -0.73
C THR A 679 24.12 -16.02 -1.50
N ASP A 680 23.27 -16.96 -1.11
CA ASP A 680 21.99 -17.19 -1.80
C ASP A 680 20.98 -16.09 -1.50
N MET A 681 20.16 -15.77 -2.49
CA MET A 681 19.06 -14.83 -2.32
C MET A 681 17.96 -15.43 -1.44
N SER A 682 17.41 -14.61 -0.55
CA SER A 682 16.22 -14.93 0.23
C SER A 682 15.07 -14.00 -0.11
N LEU A 683 13.86 -14.54 -0.17
CA LEU A 683 12.63 -13.80 -0.43
C LEU A 683 11.80 -13.73 0.85
N ARG A 684 11.24 -12.56 1.15
CA ARG A 684 10.23 -12.45 2.20
C ARG A 684 8.96 -13.18 1.77
N SER A 685 8.55 -14.17 2.56
CA SER A 685 7.35 -14.96 2.29
C SER A 685 6.13 -14.06 2.19
N GLY A 686 5.25 -14.35 1.24
CA GLY A 686 4.04 -13.54 0.98
C GLY A 686 4.09 -12.80 -0.35
N GLY A 687 5.25 -12.71 -0.99
CA GLY A 687 5.40 -12.20 -2.36
C GLY A 687 5.80 -10.72 -2.44
N LEU A 688 5.85 -10.21 -3.67
CA LEU A 688 6.20 -8.84 -3.99
C LEU A 688 4.94 -8.04 -4.37
N ALA A 689 4.80 -6.82 -3.86
CA ALA A 689 3.80 -5.86 -4.35
C ALA A 689 4.29 -5.18 -5.65
N ALA A 690 3.44 -4.34 -6.25
CA ALA A 690 3.87 -3.46 -7.34
C ALA A 690 5.12 -2.66 -6.94
N TRP A 691 6.06 -2.47 -7.87
CA TRP A 691 7.40 -1.86 -7.65
C TRP A 691 8.39 -2.68 -6.81
N GLY A 692 8.04 -3.90 -6.40
CA GLY A 692 8.98 -4.85 -5.81
C GLY A 692 9.19 -4.71 -4.31
N SER A 693 8.23 -4.14 -3.56
CA SER A 693 8.19 -4.11 -2.08
C SER A 693 7.54 -5.37 -1.49
N ALA A 694 7.54 -5.55 -0.15
CA ALA A 694 6.96 -6.73 0.49
C ALA A 694 5.45 -6.71 0.46
N LEU A 695 4.84 -7.77 -0.07
CA LEU A 695 3.39 -7.99 0.02
C LEU A 695 2.97 -8.43 1.42
N ASN A 696 3.86 -9.10 2.14
CA ASN A 696 3.74 -9.37 3.58
C ASN A 696 5.03 -8.93 4.30
N PRO A 697 5.08 -7.68 4.83
CA PRO A 697 6.25 -7.17 5.55
C PRO A 697 6.64 -7.98 6.80
N GLU A 698 5.69 -8.71 7.39
CA GLU A 698 5.91 -9.56 8.57
C GLU A 698 6.26 -11.01 8.23
N GLY A 699 6.25 -11.36 6.93
CA GLY A 699 6.60 -12.69 6.45
C GLY A 699 8.01 -13.11 6.85
N LYS A 700 8.26 -14.42 6.92
CA LYS A 700 9.61 -14.95 7.18
C LYS A 700 10.44 -14.97 5.90
N MET A 701 11.74 -14.81 6.02
CA MET A 701 12.66 -15.05 4.93
C MET A 701 12.70 -16.53 4.59
N VAL A 702 12.58 -16.82 3.30
CA VAL A 702 12.68 -18.15 2.71
C VAL A 702 13.69 -18.12 1.57
N TYR A 703 14.32 -19.26 1.32
CA TYR A 703 15.19 -19.42 0.15
C TYR A 703 14.39 -19.20 -1.14
N THR A 704 15.03 -18.60 -2.15
CA THR A 704 14.49 -18.52 -3.50
C THR A 704 15.55 -18.90 -4.53
N ASP A 705 15.14 -19.68 -5.54
CA ASP A 705 15.94 -19.90 -6.76
C ASP A 705 15.83 -18.74 -7.75
N ASP A 706 14.98 -17.74 -7.46
CA ASP A 706 14.78 -16.57 -8.31
C ASP A 706 16.05 -15.70 -8.34
N GLY A 707 16.81 -15.86 -9.42
CA GLY A 707 17.93 -15.02 -9.77
C GLY A 707 17.42 -13.75 -10.44
N VAL A 708 17.03 -12.76 -9.62
CA VAL A 708 16.62 -11.42 -10.07
C VAL A 708 17.60 -10.87 -11.13
N TRP A 709 18.89 -11.15 -10.95
CA TRP A 709 19.94 -10.86 -11.93
C TRP A 709 20.53 -12.13 -12.55
N ASN A 710 20.63 -12.14 -13.87
CA ASN A 710 21.26 -13.23 -14.61
C ASN A 710 22.79 -13.15 -14.49
N ARG A 711 23.41 -14.18 -13.91
CA ARG A 711 24.87 -14.28 -13.72
C ARG A 711 25.65 -14.37 -15.03
N ASP A 712 24.98 -14.73 -16.13
CA ASP A 712 25.55 -14.79 -17.48
C ASP A 712 25.29 -13.51 -18.30
N THR A 713 24.90 -12.41 -17.66
CA THR A 713 24.68 -11.15 -18.36
C THR A 713 25.97 -10.68 -19.04
N PRO A 714 25.96 -10.40 -20.35
CA PRO A 714 27.16 -9.99 -21.06
C PRO A 714 27.52 -8.53 -20.76
N GLY A 715 28.83 -8.25 -20.74
CA GLY A 715 29.38 -6.92 -20.48
C GLY A 715 29.33 -6.50 -19.01
N CYS A 716 29.99 -5.38 -18.70
CA CYS A 716 30.07 -4.84 -17.35
C CYS A 716 29.05 -3.70 -17.15
N HIS A 717 27.92 -4.01 -16.51
CA HIS A 717 26.85 -3.05 -16.23
C HIS A 717 27.17 -2.23 -14.96
N GLY A 718 27.71 -1.02 -15.14
CA GLY A 718 28.16 -0.14 -14.05
C GLY A 718 27.09 0.26 -13.03
N GLY A 719 25.82 0.03 -13.33
CA GLY A 719 24.69 0.28 -12.44
C GLY A 719 24.38 -0.85 -11.47
N ALA A 720 24.66 -2.12 -11.83
CA ALA A 720 24.23 -3.27 -11.01
C ALA A 720 25.01 -4.58 -11.19
N GLY A 721 25.95 -4.67 -12.13
CA GLY A 721 26.48 -5.95 -12.60
C GLY A 721 27.56 -6.58 -11.73
N SER A 722 28.11 -5.87 -10.74
CA SER A 722 29.22 -6.41 -9.96
C SER A 722 28.80 -7.34 -8.82
N TYR A 723 29.69 -8.27 -8.51
CA TYR A 723 29.68 -9.13 -7.34
C TYR A 723 30.92 -8.89 -6.51
N GLY A 724 30.80 -9.08 -5.21
CA GLY A 724 31.97 -9.16 -4.36
C GLY A 724 31.69 -9.10 -2.89
N ASN A 725 32.76 -8.92 -2.13
CA ASN A 725 32.73 -9.01 -0.69
C ASN A 725 32.47 -7.63 -0.03
N PRO A 726 31.45 -7.50 0.85
CA PRO A 726 31.14 -6.23 1.52
C PRO A 726 32.30 -5.67 2.37
N VAL A 727 33.09 -6.55 3.00
CA VAL A 727 34.22 -6.14 3.86
C VAL A 727 35.34 -5.53 3.01
N ASP A 728 35.63 -6.10 1.84
CA ASP A 728 36.56 -5.52 0.88
C ASP A 728 36.01 -4.23 0.24
N TYR A 729 34.71 -4.15 -0.02
CA TYR A 729 34.06 -2.92 -0.51
C TYR A 729 34.23 -1.76 0.49
N GLN A 730 34.21 -2.04 1.80
CA GLN A 730 34.46 -1.05 2.84
C GLN A 730 35.78 -0.30 2.62
N LYS A 731 36.81 -0.94 2.06
CA LYS A 731 38.11 -0.28 1.81
C LYS A 731 37.99 0.89 0.83
N LEU A 732 37.09 0.80 -0.14
CA LEU A 732 36.79 1.90 -1.05
C LEU A 732 36.11 3.05 -0.29
N LEU A 733 35.10 2.72 0.54
CA LEU A 733 34.40 3.70 1.37
C LEU A 733 35.35 4.41 2.34
N HIS A 734 36.27 3.66 2.95
CA HIS A 734 37.29 4.21 3.84
C HIS A 734 38.24 5.14 3.09
N SER A 735 38.74 4.76 1.92
CA SER A 735 39.61 5.60 1.09
C SER A 735 38.95 6.95 0.74
N LEU A 736 37.64 6.96 0.46
CA LEU A 736 36.87 8.19 0.24
C LEU A 736 36.60 8.97 1.55
N ALA A 737 36.48 8.28 2.68
CA ALA A 737 36.28 8.91 3.98
C ALA A 737 37.54 9.58 4.53
N SER A 738 38.71 8.97 4.28
CA SER A 738 40.01 9.38 4.82
C SER A 738 40.82 10.28 3.88
N ASP A 739 40.33 10.52 2.66
CA ASP A 739 41.04 11.25 1.62
C ASP A 739 42.48 10.72 1.40
N ASP A 740 42.67 9.40 1.45
CA ASP A 740 44.02 8.79 1.41
C ASP A 740 44.71 8.84 0.05
N GLU A 741 44.04 9.43 -0.94
CA GLU A 741 44.45 9.61 -2.32
C GLU A 741 44.88 8.32 -3.07
N LYS A 742 44.51 7.14 -2.56
CA LYS A 742 44.85 5.86 -3.21
C LYS A 742 44.08 5.65 -4.52
N VAL A 743 42.82 6.09 -4.57
CA VAL A 743 41.94 5.90 -5.72
C VAL A 743 41.57 7.20 -6.45
N LEU A 744 41.47 8.32 -5.73
CA LEU A 744 41.15 9.66 -6.23
C LEU A 744 41.84 10.71 -5.37
N LYS A 745 42.32 11.80 -5.96
CA LYS A 745 42.83 12.95 -5.19
C LYS A 745 41.73 13.57 -4.34
N LYS A 746 42.12 14.19 -3.23
CA LYS A 746 41.20 14.86 -2.31
C LYS A 746 40.27 15.84 -3.01
N GLY A 747 40.78 16.66 -3.94
CA GLY A 747 39.95 17.63 -4.68
C GLY A 747 38.87 16.97 -5.56
N THR A 748 39.15 15.78 -6.09
CA THR A 748 38.17 14.99 -6.86
C THR A 748 37.10 14.40 -5.95
N VAL A 749 37.51 13.90 -4.77
CA VAL A 749 36.57 13.43 -3.73
C VAL A 749 35.71 14.60 -3.22
N ASP A 750 36.28 15.77 -2.99
CA ASP A 750 35.54 16.99 -2.61
C ASP A 750 34.43 17.32 -3.61
N MET A 751 34.69 17.14 -4.91
CA MET A 751 33.70 17.34 -5.96
C MET A 751 32.57 16.30 -5.91
N MET A 752 32.86 15.04 -5.57
CA MET A 752 31.83 14.01 -5.45
C MET A 752 30.79 14.35 -4.38
N PHE A 753 31.20 15.00 -3.28
CA PHE A 753 30.37 15.35 -2.13
C PHE A 753 29.73 16.75 -2.24
N GLN A 754 29.68 17.33 -3.44
CA GLN A 754 28.95 18.57 -3.72
C GLN A 754 27.57 18.30 -4.28
N ASP A 755 26.71 19.32 -4.21
CA ASP A 755 25.43 19.34 -4.88
C ASP A 755 25.60 19.39 -6.40
N GLN A 756 25.14 18.37 -7.11
CA GLN A 756 25.31 18.23 -8.56
C GLN A 756 24.01 18.40 -9.35
N LEU A 757 22.89 18.68 -8.68
CA LEU A 757 21.59 18.80 -9.31
C LEU A 757 21.20 20.25 -9.55
N THR A 758 20.47 20.47 -10.65
CA THR A 758 19.70 21.71 -10.83
C THR A 758 18.62 21.83 -9.75
N PRO A 759 18.13 23.05 -9.45
CA PRO A 759 17.01 23.23 -8.52
C PRO A 759 15.79 22.37 -8.88
N GLU A 760 15.47 22.24 -10.17
CA GLU A 760 14.34 21.47 -10.68
C GLU A 760 14.54 19.97 -10.48
N SER A 761 15.73 19.45 -10.81
CA SER A 761 16.05 18.03 -10.60
C SER A 761 16.09 17.68 -9.11
N LYS A 762 16.64 18.57 -8.26
CA LYS A 762 16.65 18.37 -6.81
C LYS A 762 15.23 18.37 -6.23
N LYS A 763 14.36 19.26 -6.71
CA LYS A 763 12.95 19.27 -6.32
C LYS A 763 12.30 17.93 -6.69
N ALA A 764 12.45 17.48 -7.94
CA ALA A 764 11.92 16.20 -8.40
C ALA A 764 12.45 15.00 -7.59
N LEU A 765 13.73 14.99 -7.21
CA LEU A 765 14.31 13.98 -6.32
C LEU A 765 13.58 13.93 -4.98
N ASN A 766 13.41 15.07 -4.31
CA ASN A 766 12.78 15.12 -2.99
C ASN A 766 11.27 14.81 -3.07
N GLU A 767 10.59 15.17 -4.16
CA GLU A 767 9.20 14.76 -4.43
C GLU A 767 9.09 13.23 -4.60
N ASN A 768 10.00 12.60 -5.34
CA ASN A 768 10.04 11.15 -5.47
C ASN A 768 10.30 10.46 -4.11
N LEU A 769 11.18 11.02 -3.27
CA LEU A 769 11.46 10.50 -1.93
C LEU A 769 10.32 10.73 -0.93
N ALA A 770 9.33 11.57 -1.24
CA ALA A 770 8.11 11.68 -0.43
C ALA A 770 7.19 10.45 -0.61
N ILE A 771 7.34 9.70 -1.70
CA ILE A 771 6.60 8.46 -1.93
C ILE A 771 7.21 7.36 -1.05
N PRO A 772 6.48 6.81 -0.04
CA PRO A 772 7.07 5.93 0.97
C PRO A 772 7.79 4.71 0.37
N MET A 773 7.19 4.09 -0.65
CA MET A 773 7.74 2.90 -1.31
C MET A 773 9.04 3.23 -2.08
N PHE A 774 9.05 4.32 -2.84
CA PHE A 774 10.24 4.77 -3.57
C PHE A 774 11.37 5.17 -2.63
N ASN A 775 11.00 5.82 -1.52
CA ASN A 775 11.94 6.19 -0.46
C ASN A 775 12.64 4.96 0.15
N GLN A 776 11.90 3.88 0.43
CA GLN A 776 12.51 2.65 0.96
C GLN A 776 13.54 2.05 -0.02
N ILE A 777 13.24 2.08 -1.33
CA ILE A 777 14.16 1.61 -2.39
C ILE A 777 15.44 2.47 -2.44
N CYS A 778 15.32 3.77 -2.16
CA CYS A 778 16.46 4.72 -2.13
C CYS A 778 17.20 4.76 -0.79
N GLY A 779 17.01 3.75 0.08
CA GLY A 779 17.73 3.64 1.36
C GLY A 779 17.02 4.29 2.55
N GLY A 780 15.74 4.67 2.43
CA GLY A 780 14.87 5.05 3.54
C GLY A 780 15.25 6.39 4.18
N VAL A 781 15.21 7.48 3.41
CA VAL A 781 15.46 8.84 3.90
C VAL A 781 14.37 9.22 4.93
N PRO A 782 14.73 9.67 6.16
CA PRO A 782 13.71 10.05 7.14
C PRO A 782 12.82 11.19 6.64
N PRO A 783 11.49 11.15 6.91
CA PRO A 783 10.58 12.23 6.53
C PRO A 783 11.07 13.60 7.00
N GLY A 784 10.95 14.61 6.13
CA GLY A 784 11.40 15.98 6.41
C GLY A 784 12.91 16.23 6.22
N THR A 785 13.69 15.20 5.89
CA THR A 785 15.11 15.37 5.54
C THR A 785 15.23 15.81 4.08
N VAL A 786 15.91 16.94 3.85
CA VAL A 786 16.21 17.39 2.48
C VAL A 786 17.54 16.79 2.05
N VAL A 787 17.54 16.19 0.86
CA VAL A 787 18.75 15.61 0.24
C VAL A 787 19.02 16.22 -1.12
N THR A 788 20.26 16.07 -1.58
CA THR A 788 20.62 16.25 -2.99
C THR A 788 21.33 14.99 -3.49
N PHE A 789 21.82 15.01 -4.73
CA PHE A 789 22.60 13.94 -5.33
C PHE A 789 24.01 14.44 -5.66
N GLY A 790 25.01 13.73 -5.13
CA GLY A 790 26.43 13.93 -5.44
C GLY A 790 26.88 13.05 -6.60
N LEU A 791 28.18 13.05 -6.92
CA LEU A 791 28.69 12.09 -7.90
C LEU A 791 28.83 10.73 -7.21
N GLY A 792 27.78 9.90 -7.31
CA GLY A 792 27.77 8.51 -6.87
C GLY A 792 26.73 8.15 -5.80
N GLY A 793 26.02 9.11 -5.19
CA GLY A 793 25.01 8.82 -4.16
C GLY A 793 24.25 10.03 -3.64
N LEU A 794 23.30 9.80 -2.72
CA LEU A 794 22.53 10.87 -2.07
C LEU A 794 23.38 11.59 -1.03
N ILE A 795 23.25 12.91 -0.96
CA ILE A 795 23.91 13.75 0.03
C ILE A 795 22.86 14.35 0.97
N TYR A 796 23.05 14.17 2.27
CA TYR A 796 22.18 14.74 3.30
C TYR A 796 22.52 16.22 3.50
N LEU A 797 21.53 17.11 3.38
CA LEU A 797 21.75 18.55 3.56
C LEU A 797 21.54 19.02 5.02
N THR A 798 20.99 18.15 5.86
CA THR A 798 20.77 18.40 7.29
C THR A 798 21.41 17.31 8.13
N ASP A 799 21.81 17.66 9.36
CA ASP A 799 22.27 16.68 10.33
C ASP A 799 21.13 15.73 10.70
N MET A 800 21.46 14.44 10.87
CA MET A 800 20.56 13.46 11.47
C MET A 800 21.00 13.21 12.91
N PRO A 801 20.14 13.51 13.91
CA PRO A 801 20.45 13.24 15.31
C PRO A 801 20.91 11.80 15.55
N ASP A 802 21.93 11.65 16.40
CA ASP A 802 22.58 10.40 16.79
C ASP A 802 23.21 9.59 15.63
N ARG A 803 23.30 10.16 14.43
CA ARG A 803 23.81 9.52 13.21
C ARG A 803 24.57 10.54 12.36
N ARG A 804 24.26 10.59 11.07
CA ARG A 804 24.99 11.28 10.01
C ARG A 804 25.06 12.79 10.19
N ARG A 805 26.19 13.37 9.84
CA ARG A 805 26.34 14.81 9.65
C ARG A 805 25.86 15.24 8.27
N ALA A 806 25.44 16.50 8.16
CA ALA A 806 25.15 17.16 6.89
C ALA A 806 26.39 17.12 5.99
N GLY A 807 26.22 16.72 4.74
CA GLY A 807 27.29 16.47 3.77
C GLY A 807 27.75 15.02 3.71
N SER A 808 27.15 14.11 4.49
CA SER A 808 27.36 12.67 4.33
C SER A 808 26.70 12.14 3.05
N MET A 809 27.30 11.11 2.45
CA MET A 809 26.82 10.46 1.24
C MET A 809 26.42 9.01 1.52
N ASN A 810 25.30 8.55 0.95
CA ASN A 810 24.87 7.16 1.05
C ASN A 810 24.20 6.65 -0.25
N TRP A 811 24.05 5.34 -0.34
CA TRP A 811 23.15 4.72 -1.30
C TRP A 811 22.66 3.34 -0.83
N GLY A 812 21.48 2.95 -1.31
CA GLY A 812 20.86 1.63 -1.08
C GLY A 812 20.93 0.73 -2.31
N GLY A 813 21.09 -0.59 -2.09
CA GLY A 813 21.13 -1.60 -3.14
C GLY A 813 19.94 -2.55 -3.10
N LEU A 814 19.58 -3.12 -4.25
CA LEU A 814 18.38 -3.95 -4.41
C LEU A 814 18.30 -5.11 -3.39
N PRO A 815 19.38 -5.90 -3.16
CA PRO A 815 19.40 -6.96 -2.16
C PRO A 815 19.44 -6.48 -0.70
N ASN A 816 18.89 -5.29 -0.42
CA ASN A 816 18.93 -4.53 0.84
C ASN A 816 20.32 -4.19 1.35
N LEU A 817 21.23 -3.90 0.44
CA LEU A 817 22.55 -3.38 0.77
C LEU A 817 22.44 -1.90 1.17
N CYS A 818 23.25 -1.41 2.12
CA CYS A 818 23.37 0.03 2.36
C CYS A 818 24.81 0.43 2.71
N TRP A 819 25.34 1.47 2.06
CA TRP A 819 26.65 2.06 2.40
C TRP A 819 26.52 3.53 2.77
N LEU A 820 27.47 4.02 3.54
CA LEU A 820 27.56 5.40 4.02
C LEU A 820 29.02 5.86 4.08
N VAL A 821 29.26 7.11 3.68
CA VAL A 821 30.49 7.85 3.90
C VAL A 821 30.15 9.20 4.52
N ASP A 822 30.57 9.42 5.75
CA ASP A 822 30.49 10.70 6.47
C ASP A 822 31.90 11.25 6.69
N ARG A 823 32.35 12.11 5.77
CA ARG A 823 33.69 12.71 5.81
C ARG A 823 33.86 13.68 6.98
N LYS A 824 32.79 14.29 7.50
CA LYS A 824 32.87 15.20 8.65
C LYS A 824 33.02 14.44 9.96
N ALA A 825 32.26 13.35 10.13
CA ALA A 825 32.42 12.46 11.27
C ALA A 825 33.67 11.58 11.15
N GLY A 826 34.20 11.42 9.93
CA GLY A 826 35.28 10.51 9.61
C GLY A 826 34.81 9.05 9.68
N ILE A 827 33.58 8.74 9.26
CA ILE A 827 32.98 7.41 9.37
C ILE A 827 32.66 6.84 7.98
N SER A 828 32.99 5.57 7.76
CA SER A 828 32.55 4.79 6.62
C SER A 828 31.88 3.50 7.10
N ALA A 829 30.77 3.12 6.49
CA ALA A 829 29.97 1.99 6.97
C ALA A 829 29.23 1.27 5.82
N ILE A 830 29.05 -0.04 5.96
CA ILE A 830 28.34 -0.89 5.00
C ILE A 830 27.56 -2.01 5.72
N LEU A 831 26.34 -2.26 5.24
CA LEU A 831 25.56 -3.48 5.45
C LEU A 831 25.46 -4.24 4.14
N GLY A 832 25.85 -5.51 4.16
CA GLY A 832 25.65 -6.48 3.10
C GLY A 832 24.59 -7.53 3.48
N SER A 833 23.55 -7.67 2.67
CA SER A 833 22.53 -8.73 2.73
C SER A 833 22.24 -9.25 1.33
N GLN A 834 21.50 -10.36 1.24
CA GLN A 834 20.96 -10.88 -0.03
C GLN A 834 19.48 -11.20 0.16
N THR A 835 18.68 -10.15 0.34
CA THR A 835 17.23 -10.28 0.55
C THR A 835 16.45 -9.47 -0.45
N ILE A 836 15.32 -10.01 -0.89
CA ILE A 836 14.26 -9.31 -1.60
C ILE A 836 12.97 -9.42 -0.79
N PRO A 837 12.09 -8.41 -0.83
CA PRO A 837 12.05 -7.21 -1.68
C PRO A 837 13.10 -6.16 -1.36
N CYS A 838 13.37 -5.24 -2.31
CA CYS A 838 14.18 -4.06 -2.04
C CYS A 838 13.46 -3.11 -1.08
N GLY A 839 14.21 -2.44 -0.20
CA GLY A 839 13.64 -1.53 0.80
C GLY A 839 12.91 -2.27 1.93
N ASP A 840 13.35 -3.50 2.23
CA ASP A 840 12.80 -4.32 3.27
C ASP A 840 12.86 -3.62 4.63
N ILE A 841 11.68 -3.41 5.24
CA ILE A 841 11.55 -2.61 6.46
C ILE A 841 12.35 -3.22 7.62
N LYS A 842 12.37 -4.56 7.75
CA LYS A 842 13.09 -5.23 8.84
C LYS A 842 14.60 -5.06 8.66
N THR A 843 15.13 -5.21 7.45
CA THR A 843 16.54 -4.93 7.16
C THR A 843 16.89 -3.46 7.41
N ASN A 844 16.05 -2.51 6.98
CA ASN A 844 16.30 -1.07 7.17
C ASN A 844 16.30 -0.67 8.65
N ILE A 845 15.42 -1.26 9.47
CA ILE A 845 15.41 -1.07 10.93
C ILE A 845 16.72 -1.55 11.57
N LEU A 846 17.22 -2.71 11.14
CA LEU A 846 18.49 -3.25 11.64
C LEU A 846 19.67 -2.38 11.23
N PHE A 847 19.72 -1.91 9.98
CA PHE A 847 20.77 -1.00 9.53
C PHE A 847 20.79 0.29 10.36
N LYS A 848 19.62 0.90 10.60
CA LYS A 848 19.51 2.10 11.42
C LYS A 848 20.04 1.88 12.84
N ALA A 849 19.65 0.77 13.48
CA ALA A 849 20.09 0.46 14.83
C ALA A 849 21.61 0.24 14.91
N TRP A 850 22.17 -0.45 13.91
CA TRP A 850 23.60 -0.64 13.80
C TRP A 850 24.36 0.67 13.56
N GLU A 851 23.85 1.51 12.66
CA GLU A 851 24.43 2.82 12.36
C GLU A 851 24.54 3.68 13.62
N GLN A 852 23.49 3.72 14.45
CA GLN A 852 23.53 4.43 15.74
C GLN A 852 24.62 3.89 16.66
N ASP A 853 24.77 2.56 16.75
CA ASP A 853 25.80 1.91 17.55
C ASP A 853 27.22 2.22 17.02
N VAL A 854 27.41 2.30 15.70
CA VAL A 854 28.68 2.71 15.07
C VAL A 854 29.05 4.14 15.46
N TYR A 855 28.14 5.10 15.32
CA TYR A 855 28.41 6.50 15.69
C TYR A 855 28.70 6.65 17.18
N LYS A 856 27.97 5.91 18.02
CA LYS A 856 28.21 5.88 19.47
C LYS A 856 29.59 5.31 19.81
N LYS A 857 29.96 4.16 19.23
CA LYS A 857 31.27 3.52 19.46
C LYS A 857 32.44 4.35 18.93
N ALA A 858 32.23 5.08 17.84
CA ALA A 858 33.22 6.02 17.31
C ALA A 858 33.36 7.31 18.14
N GLY A 859 32.52 7.51 19.17
CA GLY A 859 32.50 8.75 19.95
C GLY A 859 32.03 9.96 19.15
N LYS A 860 31.16 9.74 18.16
CA LYS A 860 30.64 10.76 17.22
C LYS A 860 29.12 10.94 17.31
N ALA A 861 28.48 10.34 18.32
CA ALA A 861 27.02 10.38 18.51
C ALA A 861 26.50 11.73 19.01
N ASP A 862 27.32 12.57 19.66
CA ASP A 862 26.87 13.84 20.22
C ASP A 862 26.61 14.88 19.10
N LEU A 863 25.33 15.14 18.85
CA LEU A 863 24.80 16.29 18.10
C LEU A 863 24.00 17.18 19.05
#